data_AF-A0A6P0LCS4-F1
#
_entry.id   AF-A0A6P0LCS4-F1
#
_cell.length_a   1.000
_cell.length_b   1.000
_cell.length_c   1.000
_cell.angle_alpha   90.00
_cell.angle_beta   90.00
_cell.angle_gamma   90.00
#
_symmetry.space_group_name_H-M   'P 1'
#
loop_
_entity.id
_entity.type
_entity.pdbx_description
1 polymer ?
#
loop_
_entity_poly.entity_id
_entity_poly.type
_entity_poly.pdbx_seq_one_letter_code
_entity_poly.pdbx_strand_id
1 'polypeptide(L)'
;MNQQRHIIKKQIIELNLSSQQGAFELQNEVSRLYRHKVLPLIDNLFNQFSDLDTIHRINTLEIDLGNIDINNLEQELIDKIIAQIQQQLEEQISLSNSSFSTPPQPNTELGKSSPLLRRTEGETGENLEVNKFTSVSATRYQRLSDQIGKSEIASKRALQLEVFSYFIQTGMLPWWAENLSKQELEQYCDRLITNSPNQVKSIVEQSLKNPKHLQRLIYQFSDSTLLKISGLFTGDSVQFIADYNTDIKSVLAQLEQTRNIPAAKLRLEIWQGLLLSFSSDSNNQIDKFKLVEENLLHIATSNRINYSEFLKNIVAKIEHLVRAGKEFKSTLPEILDRIQIPSQETQLIRAEARASQLEIFNDFIQTGILPENLSKQELEDYCDHLITNSPNQVKSIVQQSLKNTKQLQRLIFQFSDSTLLKIAGLFTGDLVPFIADYNTDIKPVLAQLEQTKNIPEAKLRLEIWQGILFSISSESNTQVDKFKLIQDNFLHIASSNNINYPELLTNLVAKIEHLVRAGKGFKSTLPEILDRIQIPNQDRQLIRAEARASQLEIFSDFIQTGILPENLSKQELEDYCDRLITNSPNQVKSLVQQSLKNPKHLQRLIYQFSDATLLKIAGLFTGDSVQFIADYNTDIKPVLEELEQTRNIPAAKLRLEIWQGILLSISSESKTKVDKLKLVQDNFLHIASSNRINYPDFINSIVAKIEHLVRARKGLKSTLPEILDRIQIPSQYTQLIKEREQLEHLLMELQHLDLNSQIFPQHKQQINQLKTEIEILRNAINNPAQAQRSSELITRFKQLQKSLETLKFNIQQELNYNQTRLPDTVNSFSDSDEIYIYNAGLILLWPFLTRFFVKIGLVQDKIFINTTSAERAALLLQYLVDNSTEIPEHSLPINKILCGIELLEPIDTNLEITEQEREECENLLSAVIQNWSILKNTSIEGFRRAFLQRNGIVRIRDGSWLLQVERETYDILLDRIPWSIRVVKLPWMDNILYVEW
;
A
#
# COMPACT_ATOMS: atom_id res chain seq x y z
N MET A 1 13.35 7.59 -29.08
CA MET A 1 14.42 7.14 -28.15
C MET A 1 15.50 6.51 -28.99
N ASN A 2 16.75 7.01 -28.99
CA ASN A 2 17.88 6.25 -29.54
C ASN A 2 18.27 5.21 -28.48
N GLN A 3 18.13 3.92 -28.79
CA GLN A 3 18.58 2.84 -27.90
C GLN A 3 20.10 2.87 -27.79
N GLN A 4 20.63 2.89 -26.57
CA GLN A 4 22.06 2.73 -26.29
C GLN A 4 22.51 1.33 -26.76
N ARG A 5 23.51 1.26 -27.65
CA ARG A 5 23.96 0.01 -28.30
C ARG A 5 25.25 -0.57 -27.71
N HIS A 6 25.75 0.01 -26.63
CA HIS A 6 27.00 -0.39 -25.98
C HIS A 6 26.83 -0.47 -24.46
N ILE A 7 27.70 -1.22 -23.79
CA ILE A 7 27.71 -1.36 -22.32
C ILE A 7 29.14 -1.17 -21.83
N ILE A 8 29.38 -0.17 -20.98
CA ILE A 8 30.67 0.06 -20.33
C ILE A 8 30.55 -0.32 -18.85
N LYS A 9 31.30 -1.33 -18.41
CA LYS A 9 31.19 -1.86 -17.03
C LYS A 9 31.86 -1.00 -15.98
N LYS A 10 32.99 -0.38 -16.33
CA LYS A 10 33.78 0.45 -15.41
C LYS A 10 34.58 1.46 -16.23
N GLN A 11 34.57 2.71 -15.79
CA GLN A 11 35.35 3.81 -16.36
C GLN A 11 36.20 4.40 -15.25
N ILE A 12 37.48 4.64 -15.53
CA ILE A 12 38.44 5.21 -14.58
C ILE A 12 39.16 6.34 -15.31
N ILE A 13 39.24 7.51 -14.67
CA ILE A 13 40.03 8.64 -15.14
C ILE A 13 41.10 8.88 -14.10
N GLU A 14 42.35 8.85 -14.54
CA GLU A 14 43.51 9.08 -13.68
C GLU A 14 44.18 10.39 -14.11
N LEU A 15 44.38 11.30 -13.15
CA LEU A 15 44.98 12.61 -13.37
C LEU A 15 46.26 12.73 -12.55
N ASN A 16 47.38 12.98 -13.23
CA ASN A 16 48.67 13.22 -12.58
C ASN A 16 48.91 14.73 -12.49
N LEU A 17 48.92 15.25 -11.27
CA LEU A 17 49.08 16.69 -11.00
C LEU A 17 50.46 16.99 -10.40
N SER A 18 51.04 18.13 -10.78
CA SER A 18 52.35 18.57 -10.30
C SER A 18 52.33 19.20 -8.90
N SER A 19 51.15 19.50 -8.36
CA SER A 19 50.93 20.07 -7.02
C SER A 19 49.60 19.62 -6.43
N GLN A 20 49.53 19.51 -5.10
CA GLN A 20 48.31 19.19 -4.34
C GLN A 20 47.35 20.39 -4.23
N GLN A 21 47.85 21.61 -4.42
CA GLN A 21 47.07 22.84 -4.30
C GLN A 21 46.20 23.04 -5.55
N GLY A 22 44.87 23.16 -5.38
CA GLY A 22 43.90 23.25 -6.49
C GLY A 22 43.53 21.89 -7.13
N ALA A 23 44.07 20.78 -6.62
CA ALA A 23 43.82 19.45 -7.18
C ALA A 23 42.35 19.02 -7.13
N PHE A 24 41.63 19.40 -6.06
CA PHE A 24 40.22 19.07 -5.89
C PHE A 24 39.31 19.88 -6.83
N GLU A 25 39.62 21.18 -7.01
CA GLU A 25 38.91 22.05 -7.96
C GLU A 25 39.08 21.53 -9.39
N LEU A 26 40.32 21.18 -9.76
CA LEU A 26 40.62 20.61 -11.07
C LEU A 26 39.99 19.23 -11.26
N GLN A 27 39.97 18.37 -10.24
CA GLN A 27 39.28 17.09 -10.28
C GLN A 27 37.78 17.27 -10.53
N ASN A 28 37.15 18.23 -9.86
CA ASN A 28 35.73 18.55 -10.03
C ASN A 28 35.45 19.14 -11.41
N GLU A 29 36.31 20.02 -11.90
CA GLU A 29 36.25 20.60 -13.25
C GLU A 29 36.36 19.50 -14.31
N VAL A 30 37.35 18.60 -14.21
CA VAL A 30 37.52 17.47 -15.15
C VAL A 30 36.37 16.48 -15.03
N SER A 31 35.88 16.18 -13.83
CA SER A 31 34.70 15.31 -13.65
C SER A 31 33.44 15.94 -14.26
N ARG A 32 33.27 17.26 -14.15
CA ARG A 32 32.17 18.01 -14.76
C ARG A 32 32.26 17.94 -16.28
N LEU A 33 33.42 18.27 -16.85
CA LEU A 33 33.67 18.20 -18.29
C LEU A 33 33.47 16.79 -18.83
N TYR A 34 33.94 15.79 -18.09
CA TYR A 34 33.77 14.40 -18.48
C TYR A 34 32.29 13.99 -18.54
N ARG A 35 31.52 14.29 -17.49
CA ARG A 35 30.10 13.90 -17.44
C ARG A 35 29.21 14.65 -18.42
N HIS A 36 29.45 15.94 -18.60
CA HIS A 36 28.57 16.80 -19.40
C HIS A 36 28.96 16.91 -20.87
N LYS A 37 30.24 16.72 -21.21
CA LYS A 37 30.75 16.89 -22.57
C LYS A 37 31.31 15.59 -23.14
N VAL A 38 32.15 14.88 -22.39
CA VAL A 38 32.87 13.71 -22.91
C VAL A 38 31.98 12.46 -23.01
N LEU A 39 31.20 12.13 -21.98
CA LEU A 39 30.31 10.95 -21.98
C LEU A 39 29.31 10.93 -23.15
N PRO A 40 28.59 12.03 -23.45
CA PRO A 40 27.71 12.07 -24.62
C PRO A 40 28.44 11.86 -25.95
N LEU A 41 29.71 12.30 -26.04
CA LEU A 41 30.54 12.12 -27.22
C LEU A 41 31.01 10.66 -27.35
N ILE A 42 31.40 10.02 -26.25
CA ILE A 42 31.73 8.60 -26.18
C ILE A 42 30.52 7.76 -26.60
N ASP A 43 29.33 8.07 -26.08
CA ASP A 43 28.10 7.36 -26.41
C ASP A 43 27.80 7.42 -27.91
N ASN A 44 27.94 8.61 -28.51
CA ASN A 44 27.74 8.81 -29.94
C ASN A 44 28.78 8.04 -30.76
N LEU A 45 30.05 8.14 -30.38
CA LEU A 45 31.16 7.51 -31.10
C LEU A 45 31.05 5.98 -31.03
N PHE A 46 30.76 5.40 -29.87
CA PHE A 46 30.67 3.93 -29.71
C PHE A 46 29.47 3.36 -30.46
N ASN A 47 28.35 4.09 -30.51
CA ASN A 47 27.18 3.68 -31.29
C ASN A 47 27.43 3.70 -32.82
N GLN A 48 28.43 4.46 -33.30
CA GLN A 48 28.82 4.49 -34.73
C GLN A 48 29.70 3.31 -35.14
N PHE A 49 30.38 2.65 -34.19
CA PHE A 49 31.24 1.49 -34.45
C PHE A 49 30.55 0.13 -34.27
N SER A 50 29.25 0.11 -33.93
CA SER A 50 28.47 -1.12 -33.73
C SER A 50 27.57 -1.45 -34.93
N ASP A 51 27.88 -2.50 -35.67
CA ASP A 51 26.96 -3.12 -36.64
C ASP A 51 25.93 -4.01 -35.91
N LEU A 52 24.74 -4.22 -36.51
CA LEU A 52 23.62 -4.94 -35.85
C LEU A 52 23.90 -6.44 -35.60
N ASP A 53 24.88 -7.03 -36.28
CA ASP A 53 25.12 -8.48 -36.28
C ASP A 53 26.42 -8.89 -35.56
N THR A 54 27.18 -7.93 -35.01
CA THR A 54 28.50 -8.20 -34.39
C THR A 54 28.63 -7.53 -33.02
N ILE A 55 28.99 -8.32 -32.01
CA ILE A 55 29.29 -7.83 -30.66
C ILE A 55 30.81 -7.78 -30.48
N HIS A 56 31.37 -6.57 -30.49
CA HIS A 56 32.79 -6.36 -30.17
C HIS A 56 32.97 -6.31 -28.65
N ARG A 57 33.81 -7.20 -28.11
CA ARG A 57 34.13 -7.24 -26.67
C ARG A 57 35.58 -6.85 -26.43
N ILE A 58 35.77 -5.67 -25.84
CA ILE A 58 37.08 -5.14 -25.47
C ILE A 58 37.24 -5.31 -23.96
N ASN A 59 38.29 -5.99 -23.52
CA ASN A 59 38.51 -6.26 -22.09
C ASN A 59 38.99 -5.01 -21.35
N THR A 60 39.85 -4.19 -21.97
CA THR A 60 40.34 -2.93 -21.43
C THR A 60 40.72 -2.03 -22.60
N LEU A 61 40.28 -0.77 -22.56
CA LEU A 61 40.64 0.27 -23.52
C LEU A 61 41.35 1.37 -22.72
N GLU A 62 42.66 1.46 -22.86
CA GLU A 62 43.48 2.46 -22.17
C GLU A 62 43.76 3.62 -23.12
N ILE A 63 43.50 4.84 -22.67
CA ILE A 63 43.57 6.05 -23.47
C ILE A 63 44.50 7.01 -22.74
N ASP A 64 45.73 7.12 -23.23
CA ASP A 64 46.68 8.09 -22.71
C ASP A 64 46.54 9.42 -23.47
N LEU A 65 46.14 10.46 -22.74
CA LEU A 65 45.93 11.81 -23.29
C LEU A 65 47.20 12.68 -23.18
N GLY A 66 48.26 12.17 -22.55
CA GLY A 66 49.48 12.91 -22.27
C GLY A 66 49.25 14.15 -21.41
N ASN A 67 50.07 15.17 -21.60
CA ASN A 67 49.96 16.43 -20.86
C ASN A 67 48.83 17.30 -21.44
N ILE A 68 48.00 17.87 -20.57
CA ILE A 68 46.90 18.78 -20.92
C ILE A 68 47.19 20.15 -20.30
N ASP A 69 47.11 21.22 -21.10
CA ASP A 69 47.25 22.59 -20.63
C ASP A 69 45.99 23.02 -19.87
N ILE A 70 46.18 23.34 -18.59
CA ILE A 70 45.12 23.74 -17.69
C ILE A 70 44.42 25.04 -18.13
N ASN A 71 45.10 25.89 -18.88
CA ASN A 71 44.56 27.17 -19.36
C ASN A 71 43.57 26.99 -20.53
N ASN A 72 43.56 25.81 -21.16
CA ASN A 72 42.62 25.44 -22.21
C ASN A 72 42.03 24.04 -21.99
N LEU A 73 41.78 23.71 -20.72
CA LEU A 73 41.45 22.37 -20.26
C LEU A 73 40.26 21.75 -21.00
N GLU A 74 39.14 22.48 -21.15
CA GLU A 74 37.93 21.93 -21.78
C GLU A 74 38.16 21.54 -23.23
N GLN A 75 38.74 22.43 -24.03
CA GLN A 75 38.91 22.19 -25.46
C GLN A 75 39.97 21.11 -25.71
N GLU A 76 41.11 21.18 -25.02
CA GLU A 76 42.20 20.22 -25.24
C GLU A 76 41.85 18.81 -24.73
N LEU A 77 41.12 18.70 -23.61
CA LEU A 77 40.64 17.42 -23.08
C LEU A 77 39.66 16.76 -24.05
N ILE A 78 38.70 17.51 -24.61
CA ILE A 78 37.72 16.96 -25.55
C ILE A 78 38.39 16.51 -26.85
N ASP A 79 39.23 17.37 -27.44
CA ASP A 79 39.86 17.09 -28.73
C ASP A 79 40.78 15.86 -28.66
N LYS A 80 41.59 15.75 -27.59
CA LYS A 80 42.48 14.60 -27.40
C LYS A 80 41.72 13.30 -27.10
N ILE A 81 40.66 13.34 -26.29
CA ILE A 81 39.86 12.15 -25.97
C ILE A 81 39.21 11.57 -27.22
N ILE A 82 38.55 12.41 -28.04
CA ILE A 82 37.88 11.93 -29.25
C ILE A 82 38.91 11.29 -30.20
N ALA A 83 40.02 11.97 -30.44
CA ALA A 83 41.04 11.48 -31.36
C ALA A 83 41.64 10.14 -30.90
N GLN A 84 42.00 10.02 -29.63
CA GLN A 84 42.63 8.81 -29.10
C GLN A 84 41.65 7.64 -28.97
N ILE A 85 40.40 7.90 -28.58
CA ILE A 85 39.36 6.87 -28.53
C ILE A 85 39.12 6.30 -29.93
N GLN A 86 38.98 7.16 -30.93
CA GLN A 86 38.73 6.72 -32.30
C GLN A 86 39.89 5.85 -32.81
N GLN A 87 41.12 6.31 -32.60
CA GLN A 87 42.32 5.57 -33.01
C GLN A 87 42.41 4.20 -32.32
N GLN A 88 42.26 4.15 -30.99
CA GLN A 88 42.39 2.91 -30.23
C GLN A 88 41.26 1.91 -30.52
N LEU A 89 40.05 2.38 -30.76
CA LEU A 89 38.93 1.52 -31.18
C LEU A 89 39.17 0.93 -32.57
N GLU A 90 39.61 1.74 -33.54
CA GLU A 90 39.93 1.28 -34.88
C GLU A 90 41.06 0.23 -34.86
N GLU A 91 42.09 0.42 -34.03
CA GLU A 91 43.18 -0.56 -33.86
C GLU A 91 42.70 -1.88 -33.24
N GLN A 92 41.95 -1.82 -32.12
CA GLN A 92 41.46 -3.02 -31.41
C GLN A 92 40.43 -3.82 -32.23
N ILE A 93 39.57 -3.13 -32.98
CA ILE A 93 38.58 -3.77 -33.84
C ILE A 93 39.26 -4.36 -35.10
N SER A 94 40.28 -3.70 -35.67
CA SER A 94 41.04 -4.21 -36.81
C SER A 94 41.92 -5.43 -36.47
N LEU A 95 42.48 -5.48 -35.25
CA LEU A 95 43.23 -6.63 -34.73
C LEU A 95 42.34 -7.86 -34.49
N SER A 96 41.06 -7.64 -34.16
CA SER A 96 40.08 -8.73 -33.99
C SER A 96 39.64 -9.38 -35.30
N ASN A 97 39.72 -8.66 -36.43
CA ASN A 97 39.41 -9.18 -37.77
C ASN A 97 40.58 -9.91 -38.46
N SER A 98 41.81 -9.80 -37.95
CA SER A 98 43.01 -10.44 -38.51
C SER A 98 43.40 -11.75 -37.79
N SER A 99 42.63 -12.15 -36.76
CA SER A 99 42.94 -13.27 -35.87
C SER A 99 41.89 -14.40 -35.90
N PHE A 100 41.49 -14.84 -37.11
CA PHE A 100 40.84 -16.14 -37.31
C PHE A 100 41.45 -16.84 -38.53
N SER A 101 42.61 -17.44 -38.32
CA SER A 101 43.16 -18.49 -39.19
C SER A 101 42.81 -19.85 -38.59
N THR A 102 42.13 -20.69 -39.36
CA THR A 102 41.83 -22.10 -39.06
C THR A 102 43.10 -22.97 -39.01
N PRO A 103 43.14 -24.07 -38.22
CA PRO A 103 43.98 -25.24 -38.50
C PRO A 103 43.27 -26.24 -39.46
N PRO A 104 43.99 -27.21 -40.06
CA PRO A 104 43.83 -27.59 -41.48
C PRO A 104 42.80 -28.70 -41.79
N GLN A 105 42.02 -28.44 -42.86
CA GLN A 105 41.60 -29.25 -44.04
C GLN A 105 41.76 -30.80 -44.05
N PRO A 106 40.87 -31.58 -44.74
CA PRO A 106 40.89 -31.58 -46.21
C PRO A 106 39.60 -31.89 -47.01
N ASN A 107 39.62 -31.35 -48.23
CA ASN A 107 39.17 -31.90 -49.52
C ASN A 107 37.71 -31.78 -50.02
N THR A 108 37.62 -31.19 -51.22
CA THR A 108 36.75 -31.51 -52.39
C THR A 108 35.23 -31.27 -52.21
N GLU A 109 34.47 -30.65 -53.11
CA GLU A 109 34.61 -30.45 -54.55
C GLU A 109 33.63 -29.33 -55.03
N LEU A 110 34.12 -28.46 -55.92
CA LEU A 110 33.53 -27.92 -57.16
C LEU A 110 32.00 -27.67 -57.32
N GLY A 111 31.65 -26.43 -57.70
CA GLY A 111 30.96 -26.22 -59.00
C GLY A 111 29.95 -25.06 -59.18
N LYS A 112 30.41 -23.99 -59.89
CA LYS A 112 29.70 -23.14 -60.89
C LYS A 112 28.64 -22.15 -60.34
N SER A 113 28.48 -20.90 -60.79
CA SER A 113 28.98 -20.08 -61.92
C SER A 113 28.44 -18.64 -61.73
N SER A 114 29.28 -17.59 -61.74
CA SER A 114 29.42 -16.60 -62.83
C SER A 114 28.58 -15.28 -62.66
N PRO A 115 28.88 -14.14 -63.35
CA PRO A 115 30.17 -13.41 -63.36
C PRO A 115 30.08 -11.85 -63.61
N LEU A 116 31.27 -11.19 -63.74
CA LEU A 116 31.63 -9.97 -64.55
C LEU A 116 31.32 -8.54 -64.00
N LEU A 117 32.18 -7.50 -64.07
CA LEU A 117 33.38 -7.16 -64.90
C LEU A 117 34.24 -5.98 -64.34
N ARG A 118 35.59 -6.13 -64.43
CA ARG A 118 36.74 -5.23 -64.85
C ARG A 118 36.91 -3.76 -64.41
N ARG A 119 38.08 -3.34 -63.85
CA ARG A 119 39.47 -3.01 -64.38
C ARG A 119 39.58 -1.59 -64.99
N THR A 120 40.60 -0.74 -64.78
CA THR A 120 42.10 -0.80 -64.96
C THR A 120 42.76 0.37 -64.15
N GLU A 121 43.94 0.35 -63.50
CA GLU A 121 45.39 0.16 -63.84
C GLU A 121 46.16 1.32 -64.55
N GLY A 122 47.29 1.74 -63.93
CA GLY A 122 48.50 2.45 -64.45
C GLY A 122 48.57 3.99 -64.32
N GLU A 123 49.70 4.71 -64.12
CA GLU A 123 51.12 4.45 -63.78
C GLU A 123 51.85 5.84 -63.63
N THR A 124 52.92 5.92 -62.82
CA THR A 124 54.11 6.84 -62.87
C THR A 124 54.06 8.37 -62.56
N GLY A 125 54.91 8.80 -61.60
CA GLY A 125 56.07 9.70 -61.85
C GLY A 125 55.98 11.23 -61.58
N GLU A 126 56.29 11.64 -60.35
CA GLU A 126 56.88 12.91 -59.85
C GLU A 126 56.74 14.24 -60.63
N ASN A 127 56.01 15.19 -60.01
CA ASN A 127 56.45 16.58 -59.80
C ASN A 127 55.77 17.14 -58.54
N LEU A 128 56.57 17.68 -57.63
CA LEU A 128 56.17 18.34 -56.39
C LEU A 128 55.60 19.74 -56.70
N GLU A 129 54.32 19.97 -56.45
CA GLU A 129 53.72 21.30 -56.53
C GLU A 129 52.74 21.61 -55.40
N VAL A 130 52.80 22.88 -55.02
CA VAL A 130 52.09 23.59 -53.96
C VAL A 130 50.58 23.66 -54.21
N ASN A 131 49.80 23.53 -53.12
CA ASN A 131 48.42 23.98 -52.90
C ASN A 131 47.26 23.42 -53.75
N LYS A 132 46.47 22.52 -53.12
CA LYS A 132 44.98 22.52 -53.13
C LYS A 132 44.41 21.59 -52.04
N PHE A 133 44.51 22.00 -50.77
CA PHE A 133 43.81 21.36 -49.65
C PHE A 133 43.24 22.42 -48.69
N THR A 134 42.47 23.36 -49.23
CA THR A 134 41.75 24.37 -48.44
C THR A 134 40.40 24.67 -49.10
N SER A 135 39.40 23.80 -48.89
CA SER A 135 37.97 24.16 -49.00
C SER A 135 36.97 23.08 -48.54
N VAL A 136 37.41 21.85 -48.22
CA VAL A 136 36.48 20.76 -47.80
C VAL A 136 36.40 20.56 -46.28
N SER A 137 37.33 21.13 -45.49
CA SER A 137 37.31 21.03 -44.02
C SER A 137 36.30 21.99 -43.38
N ALA A 138 36.20 23.24 -43.83
CA ALA A 138 35.31 24.24 -43.21
C ALA A 138 33.81 23.86 -43.28
N THR A 139 33.36 23.26 -44.39
CA THR A 139 31.96 22.84 -44.57
C THR A 139 31.60 21.56 -43.80
N ARG A 140 32.59 20.74 -43.43
CA ARG A 140 32.38 19.53 -42.61
C ARG A 140 32.31 19.90 -41.13
N TYR A 141 33.16 20.82 -40.65
CA TYR A 141 33.12 21.33 -39.29
C TYR A 141 31.87 22.17 -38.99
N GLN A 142 31.36 22.95 -39.95
CA GLN A 142 30.07 23.66 -39.77
C GLN A 142 28.86 22.72 -39.76
N ARG A 143 28.85 21.65 -40.57
CA ARG A 143 27.76 20.65 -40.53
C ARG A 143 27.81 19.77 -39.27
N LEU A 144 29.00 19.43 -38.78
CA LEU A 144 29.18 18.75 -37.50
C LEU A 144 28.88 19.68 -36.33
N SER A 145 29.25 20.97 -36.34
CA SER A 145 28.84 21.89 -35.27
C SER A 145 27.34 22.17 -35.28
N ASP A 146 26.68 22.18 -36.45
CA ASP A 146 25.22 22.29 -36.55
C ASP A 146 24.49 21.01 -36.10
N GLN A 147 25.06 19.82 -36.35
CA GLN A 147 24.52 18.54 -35.86
C GLN A 147 24.80 18.32 -34.37
N ILE A 148 25.99 18.71 -33.88
CA ILE A 148 26.35 18.71 -32.47
C ILE A 148 25.50 19.76 -31.74
N GLY A 149 25.32 20.96 -32.29
CA GLY A 149 24.42 21.98 -31.74
C GLY A 149 22.96 21.51 -31.67
N LYS A 150 22.44 20.81 -32.69
CA LYS A 150 21.10 20.19 -32.64
C LYS A 150 21.01 19.01 -31.66
N SER A 151 22.06 18.21 -31.53
CA SER A 151 22.17 17.09 -30.57
C SER A 151 22.31 17.59 -29.12
N GLU A 152 23.05 18.67 -28.90
CA GLU A 152 23.29 19.34 -27.63
C GLU A 152 22.03 20.09 -27.17
N ILE A 153 21.29 20.72 -28.10
CA ILE A 153 19.95 21.26 -27.83
C ILE A 153 18.96 20.14 -27.48
N ALA A 154 18.99 18.98 -28.16
CA ALA A 154 18.13 17.84 -27.85
C ALA A 154 18.49 17.19 -26.49
N SER A 155 19.78 17.08 -26.18
CA SER A 155 20.32 16.58 -24.91
C SER A 155 19.99 17.52 -23.74
N LYS A 156 20.18 18.84 -23.92
CA LYS A 156 19.80 19.86 -22.94
C LYS A 156 18.29 19.86 -22.70
N ARG A 157 17.46 19.65 -23.73
CA ARG A 157 16.00 19.50 -23.58
C ARG A 157 15.60 18.23 -22.83
N ALA A 158 16.28 17.11 -23.07
CA ALA A 158 16.04 15.85 -22.36
C ALA A 158 16.35 15.98 -20.87
N LEU A 159 17.51 16.56 -20.53
CA LEU A 159 17.87 16.91 -19.15
C LEU A 159 16.84 17.86 -18.53
N GLN A 160 16.32 18.80 -19.33
CA GLN A 160 15.34 19.74 -18.80
C GLN A 160 14.00 19.08 -18.41
N LEU A 161 13.52 18.16 -19.25
CA LEU A 161 12.32 17.38 -18.97
C LEU A 161 12.50 16.46 -17.76
N GLU A 162 13.71 15.91 -17.57
CA GLU A 162 14.03 15.07 -16.43
C GLU A 162 13.97 15.83 -15.11
N VAL A 163 14.51 17.05 -15.04
CA VAL A 163 14.39 17.91 -13.84
C VAL A 163 12.93 18.23 -13.52
N PHE A 164 12.11 18.54 -14.54
CA PHE A 164 10.68 18.80 -14.32
C PHE A 164 9.94 17.54 -13.83
N SER A 165 10.17 16.40 -14.47
CA SER A 165 9.57 15.12 -14.05
C SER A 165 9.99 14.74 -12.63
N TYR A 166 11.28 14.86 -12.31
CA TYR A 166 11.82 14.57 -10.99
C TYR A 166 11.23 15.49 -9.92
N PHE A 167 11.13 16.80 -10.21
CA PHE A 167 10.49 17.76 -9.31
C PHE A 167 9.02 17.43 -9.06
N ILE A 168 8.24 17.13 -10.10
CA ILE A 168 6.82 16.77 -9.94
C ILE A 168 6.64 15.48 -9.13
N GLN A 169 7.54 14.51 -9.26
CA GLN A 169 7.48 13.25 -8.54
C GLN A 169 7.93 13.39 -7.08
N THR A 170 8.97 14.18 -6.83
CA THR A 170 9.69 14.15 -5.54
C THR A 170 9.57 15.42 -4.72
N GLY A 171 9.26 16.57 -5.35
CA GLY A 171 9.35 17.89 -4.72
C GLY A 171 10.77 18.43 -4.62
N MET A 172 11.79 17.66 -5.01
CA MET A 172 13.20 18.04 -4.96
C MET A 172 13.75 18.32 -6.36
N LEU A 173 14.94 18.91 -6.42
CA LEU A 173 15.71 19.01 -7.65
C LEU A 173 16.77 17.91 -7.70
N PRO A 174 17.09 17.37 -8.88
CA PRO A 174 18.24 16.49 -9.03
C PRO A 174 19.55 17.20 -8.71
N TRP A 175 20.58 16.47 -8.29
CA TRP A 175 21.86 17.06 -7.85
C TRP A 175 22.59 17.89 -8.91
N TRP A 176 22.30 17.66 -10.20
CA TRP A 176 22.87 18.39 -11.33
C TRP A 176 22.06 19.63 -11.74
N ALA A 177 20.90 19.85 -11.13
CA ALA A 177 20.11 21.05 -11.36
C ALA A 177 20.59 22.17 -10.43
N GLU A 178 20.70 23.37 -10.99
CA GLU A 178 20.92 24.57 -10.18
C GLU A 178 19.72 24.81 -9.26
N ASN A 179 19.96 25.41 -8.09
CA ASN A 179 18.89 25.82 -7.19
C ASN A 179 18.02 26.88 -7.90
N LEU A 180 16.70 26.69 -7.91
CA LEU A 180 15.78 27.56 -8.65
C LEU A 180 14.88 28.33 -7.68
N SER A 181 14.79 29.64 -7.81
CA SER A 181 13.68 30.36 -7.17
C SER A 181 12.33 29.87 -7.70
N LYS A 182 11.25 30.18 -6.97
CA LYS A 182 9.87 29.85 -7.41
C LYS A 182 9.60 30.45 -8.80
N GLN A 183 10.02 31.70 -9.03
CA GLN A 183 9.87 32.36 -10.33
C GLN A 183 10.68 31.70 -11.44
N GLU A 184 11.93 31.30 -11.17
CA GLU A 184 12.77 30.61 -12.17
C GLU A 184 12.20 29.23 -12.51
N LEU A 185 11.61 28.52 -11.55
CA LEU A 185 10.90 27.27 -11.78
C LEU A 185 9.66 27.46 -12.67
N GLU A 186 8.91 28.57 -12.51
CA GLU A 186 7.80 28.90 -13.42
C GLU A 186 8.30 29.19 -14.84
N GLN A 187 9.33 30.02 -14.98
CA GLN A 187 9.95 30.31 -16.28
C GLN A 187 10.54 29.05 -16.94
N TYR A 188 11.02 28.13 -16.12
CA TYR A 188 11.50 26.82 -16.54
C TYR A 188 10.38 25.97 -17.15
N CYS A 189 9.26 25.86 -16.45
CA CYS A 189 8.07 25.17 -16.95
C CYS A 189 7.53 25.82 -18.23
N ASP A 190 7.45 27.15 -18.28
CA ASP A 190 7.01 27.91 -19.46
C ASP A 190 7.85 27.60 -20.72
N ARG A 191 9.18 27.53 -20.54
CA ARG A 191 10.10 27.13 -21.62
C ARG A 191 9.84 25.69 -22.06
N LEU A 192 9.55 24.78 -21.14
CA LEU A 192 9.24 23.38 -21.48
C LEU A 192 7.90 23.26 -22.22
N ILE A 193 6.87 23.99 -21.79
CA ILE A 193 5.56 24.03 -22.48
C ILE A 193 5.74 24.52 -23.92
N THR A 194 6.57 25.55 -24.12
CA THR A 194 6.83 26.14 -25.45
C THR A 194 7.65 25.20 -26.34
N ASN A 195 8.69 24.57 -25.79
CA ASN A 195 9.67 23.80 -26.57
C ASN A 195 9.36 22.30 -26.67
N SER A 196 8.55 21.75 -25.78
CA SER A 196 8.27 20.30 -25.65
C SER A 196 6.85 20.03 -25.12
N PRO A 197 5.80 20.59 -25.75
CA PRO A 197 4.43 20.55 -25.24
C PRO A 197 3.88 19.13 -25.05
N ASN A 198 4.19 18.20 -25.96
CA ASN A 198 3.68 16.83 -25.87
C ASN A 198 4.31 16.04 -24.71
N GLN A 199 5.59 16.28 -24.42
CA GLN A 199 6.27 15.66 -23.28
C GLN A 199 5.73 16.21 -21.96
N VAL A 200 5.54 17.53 -21.87
CA VAL A 200 4.91 18.16 -20.68
C VAL A 200 3.49 17.63 -20.50
N LYS A 201 2.70 17.56 -21.58
CA LYS A 201 1.36 16.96 -21.56
C LYS A 201 1.39 15.54 -20.98
N SER A 202 2.32 14.68 -21.44
CA SER A 202 2.45 13.31 -20.94
C SER A 202 2.82 13.25 -19.45
N ILE A 203 3.73 14.10 -18.98
CA ILE A 203 4.10 14.19 -17.55
C ILE A 203 2.88 14.60 -16.72
N VAL A 204 2.08 15.56 -17.21
CA VAL A 204 0.87 16.02 -16.54
C VAL A 204 -0.20 14.92 -16.53
N GLU A 205 -0.42 14.19 -17.62
CA GLU A 205 -1.32 13.02 -17.68
C GLU A 205 -0.97 11.94 -16.65
N GLN A 206 0.34 11.69 -16.45
CA GLN A 206 0.80 10.79 -15.40
C GLN A 206 0.53 11.37 -14.01
N SER A 207 0.67 12.68 -13.85
CA SER A 207 0.39 13.39 -12.60
C SER A 207 -1.09 13.35 -12.23
N LEU A 208 -2.02 13.36 -13.21
CA LEU A 208 -3.46 13.19 -12.96
C LEU A 208 -3.81 11.83 -12.31
N LYS A 209 -2.95 10.82 -12.45
CA LYS A 209 -3.13 9.49 -11.86
C LYS A 209 -2.61 9.38 -10.43
N ASN A 210 -1.86 10.38 -9.95
CA ASN A 210 -1.27 10.40 -8.61
C ASN A 210 -1.64 11.70 -7.85
N PRO A 211 -2.45 11.62 -6.78
CA PRO A 211 -2.88 12.80 -6.03
C PRO A 211 -1.76 13.71 -5.53
N LYS A 212 -0.62 13.16 -5.07
CA LYS A 212 0.52 13.96 -4.57
C LYS A 212 1.19 14.75 -5.70
N HIS A 213 1.35 14.15 -6.87
CA HIS A 213 1.92 14.82 -8.04
C HIS A 213 1.01 15.95 -8.53
N LEU A 214 -0.30 15.69 -8.56
CA LEU A 214 -1.29 16.71 -8.93
C LEU A 214 -1.32 17.87 -7.92
N GLN A 215 -1.32 17.58 -6.62
CA GLN A 215 -1.22 18.60 -5.57
C GLN A 215 0.04 19.44 -5.72
N ARG A 216 1.20 18.80 -5.94
CA ARG A 216 2.48 19.49 -6.16
C ARG A 216 2.42 20.40 -7.39
N LEU A 217 1.87 19.92 -8.49
CA LEU A 217 1.68 20.74 -9.69
C LEU A 217 0.85 22.00 -9.38
N ILE A 218 -0.21 21.87 -8.57
CA ILE A 218 -1.08 22.99 -8.25
C ILE A 218 -0.42 23.94 -7.23
N TYR A 219 0.24 23.44 -6.19
CA TYR A 219 0.87 24.26 -5.17
C TYR A 219 2.08 25.04 -5.68
N GLN A 220 2.86 24.44 -6.58
CA GLN A 220 4.15 25.01 -7.01
C GLN A 220 4.04 26.00 -8.17
N PHE A 221 2.99 25.91 -8.99
CA PHE A 221 2.83 26.75 -10.17
C PHE A 221 1.65 27.73 -10.05
N SER A 222 1.86 28.96 -10.53
CA SER A 222 0.84 29.99 -10.59
C SER A 222 -0.35 29.59 -11.47
N ASP A 223 -1.49 30.24 -11.24
CA ASP A 223 -2.68 30.08 -12.10
C ASP A 223 -2.36 30.34 -13.57
N SER A 224 -1.42 31.24 -13.86
CA SER A 224 -1.01 31.55 -15.24
C SER A 224 -0.30 30.36 -15.90
N THR A 225 0.60 29.68 -15.20
CA THR A 225 1.29 28.48 -15.68
C THR A 225 0.33 27.29 -15.76
N LEU A 226 -0.56 27.11 -14.77
CA LEU A 226 -1.59 26.08 -14.81
C LEU A 226 -2.54 26.26 -16.01
N LEU A 227 -2.89 27.50 -16.39
CA LEU A 227 -3.66 27.77 -17.61
C LEU A 227 -2.89 27.38 -18.88
N LYS A 228 -1.59 27.66 -18.95
CA LYS A 228 -0.75 27.23 -20.09
C LYS A 228 -0.69 25.70 -20.19
N ILE A 229 -0.59 25.01 -19.04
CA ILE A 229 -0.66 23.54 -18.97
C ILE A 229 -2.03 23.05 -19.46
N SER A 230 -3.13 23.63 -18.98
CA SER A 230 -4.48 23.29 -19.46
C SER A 230 -4.61 23.45 -20.97
N GLY A 231 -4.00 24.50 -21.55
CA GLY A 231 -3.97 24.73 -23.01
C GLY A 231 -3.43 23.54 -23.83
N LEU A 232 -2.56 22.70 -23.26
CA LEU A 232 -2.05 21.48 -23.90
C LEU A 232 -3.13 20.40 -24.09
N PHE A 233 -4.20 20.47 -23.29
CA PHE A 233 -5.33 19.54 -23.31
C PHE A 233 -6.54 20.12 -24.02
N THR A 234 -6.75 21.42 -23.86
CA THR A 234 -8.05 22.07 -24.13
C THR A 234 -8.08 22.83 -25.45
N GLY A 235 -6.93 23.08 -26.07
CA GLY A 235 -6.79 23.94 -27.24
C GLY A 235 -7.45 25.30 -27.02
N ASP A 236 -8.31 25.71 -27.96
CA ASP A 236 -9.00 27.01 -27.98
C ASP A 236 -9.93 27.27 -26.77
N SER A 237 -10.22 26.24 -25.96
CA SER A 237 -11.07 26.38 -24.77
C SER A 237 -10.34 26.96 -23.55
N VAL A 238 -9.03 27.18 -23.61
CA VAL A 238 -8.22 27.69 -22.48
C VAL A 238 -8.70 29.05 -21.96
N GLN A 239 -9.15 29.94 -22.86
CA GLN A 239 -9.65 31.26 -22.48
C GLN A 239 -10.93 31.14 -21.63
N PHE A 240 -11.84 30.24 -22.02
CA PHE A 240 -13.03 29.96 -21.23
C PHE A 240 -12.69 29.45 -19.82
N ILE A 241 -11.68 28.59 -19.68
CA ILE A 241 -11.24 28.06 -18.38
C ILE A 241 -10.67 29.18 -17.51
N ALA A 242 -9.89 30.09 -18.09
CA ALA A 242 -9.38 31.27 -17.39
C ALA A 242 -10.50 32.16 -16.86
N ASP A 243 -11.48 32.45 -17.72
CA ASP A 243 -12.64 33.27 -17.38
C ASP A 243 -13.51 32.60 -16.33
N TYR A 244 -13.79 31.29 -16.48
CA TYR A 244 -14.56 30.50 -15.52
C TYR A 244 -13.87 30.44 -14.16
N ASN A 245 -12.58 30.14 -14.11
CA ASN A 245 -11.80 30.09 -12.86
C ASN A 245 -11.83 31.43 -12.13
N THR A 246 -11.73 32.54 -12.87
CA THR A 246 -11.84 33.90 -12.31
C THR A 246 -13.23 34.15 -11.72
N ASP A 247 -14.27 33.85 -12.49
CA ASP A 247 -15.66 34.09 -12.10
C ASP A 247 -16.05 33.21 -10.90
N ILE A 248 -15.78 31.91 -10.95
CA ILE A 248 -16.20 30.97 -9.90
C ILE A 248 -15.49 31.25 -8.58
N LYS A 249 -14.19 31.58 -8.57
CA LYS A 249 -13.47 32.02 -7.37
C LYS A 249 -14.18 33.17 -6.67
N SER A 250 -14.59 34.17 -7.45
CA SER A 250 -15.28 35.35 -6.92
C SER A 250 -16.69 35.07 -6.40
N VAL A 251 -17.37 34.04 -6.93
CA VAL A 251 -18.67 33.57 -6.44
C VAL A 251 -18.50 32.79 -5.14
N LEU A 252 -17.61 31.81 -5.12
CA LEU A 252 -17.34 30.94 -3.97
C LEU A 252 -16.83 31.73 -2.76
N ALA A 253 -16.04 32.79 -2.96
CA ALA A 253 -15.60 33.67 -1.87
C ALA A 253 -16.77 34.36 -1.14
N GLN A 254 -17.96 34.44 -1.74
CA GLN A 254 -19.13 35.13 -1.20
C GLN A 254 -20.28 34.21 -0.79
N LEU A 255 -20.08 32.88 -0.84
CA LEU A 255 -21.08 31.90 -0.43
C LEU A 255 -20.87 31.49 1.02
N GLU A 256 -21.97 31.37 1.79
CA GLU A 256 -21.89 30.98 3.20
C GLU A 256 -21.28 29.59 3.41
N GLN A 257 -21.58 28.65 2.52
CA GLN A 257 -21.13 27.26 2.60
C GLN A 257 -19.62 27.11 2.38
N THR A 258 -18.97 28.07 1.71
CA THR A 258 -17.53 28.04 1.38
C THR A 258 -16.72 29.10 2.11
N ARG A 259 -17.35 30.02 2.86
CA ARG A 259 -16.69 31.14 3.55
C ARG A 259 -15.61 30.71 4.57
N ASN A 260 -15.76 29.52 5.15
CA ASN A 260 -14.84 28.99 6.15
C ASN A 260 -13.71 28.13 5.54
N ILE A 261 -13.72 27.93 4.21
CA ILE A 261 -12.67 27.18 3.53
C ILE A 261 -11.51 28.13 3.24
N PRO A 262 -10.26 27.80 3.64
CA PRO A 262 -9.10 28.61 3.33
C PRO A 262 -8.96 28.84 1.81
N ALA A 263 -8.58 30.05 1.39
CA ALA A 263 -8.46 30.42 -0.02
C ALA A 263 -7.50 29.49 -0.79
N ALA A 264 -6.39 29.09 -0.15
CA ALA A 264 -5.45 28.10 -0.67
C ALA A 264 -6.10 26.74 -0.96
N LYS A 265 -6.88 26.23 0.00
CA LYS A 265 -7.63 24.98 -0.18
C LYS A 265 -8.64 25.14 -1.32
N LEU A 266 -9.40 26.22 -1.34
CA LEU A 266 -10.38 26.45 -2.41
C LEU A 266 -9.72 26.51 -3.79
N ARG A 267 -8.54 27.15 -3.90
CA ARG A 267 -7.73 27.17 -5.12
C ARG A 267 -7.33 25.76 -5.54
N LEU A 268 -6.90 24.91 -4.59
CA LEU A 268 -6.55 23.52 -4.85
C LEU A 268 -7.74 22.77 -5.47
N GLU A 269 -8.91 22.82 -4.82
CA GLU A 269 -10.11 22.09 -5.26
C GLU A 269 -10.56 22.53 -6.66
N ILE A 270 -10.58 23.85 -6.93
CA ILE A 270 -10.94 24.36 -8.26
C ILE A 270 -9.99 23.79 -9.31
N TRP A 271 -8.69 23.86 -9.08
CA TRP A 271 -7.71 23.40 -10.06
C TRP A 271 -7.66 21.88 -10.20
N GLN A 272 -7.84 21.12 -9.11
CA GLN A 272 -7.93 19.66 -9.16
C GLN A 272 -9.12 19.22 -9.99
N GLY A 273 -10.32 19.77 -9.74
CA GLY A 273 -11.51 19.44 -10.52
C GLY A 273 -11.35 19.80 -12.01
N LEU A 274 -10.75 20.96 -12.31
CA LEU A 274 -10.49 21.38 -13.68
C LEU A 274 -9.52 20.41 -14.38
N LEU A 275 -8.38 20.10 -13.76
CA LEU A 275 -7.36 19.24 -14.36
C LEU A 275 -7.83 17.79 -14.51
N LEU A 276 -8.60 17.27 -13.56
CA LEU A 276 -9.16 15.91 -13.62
C LEU A 276 -10.20 15.74 -14.74
N SER A 277 -10.94 16.79 -15.09
CA SER A 277 -11.90 16.78 -16.21
C SER A 277 -11.24 16.53 -17.57
N PHE A 278 -9.92 16.69 -17.69
CA PHE A 278 -9.17 16.47 -18.92
C PHE A 278 -8.83 15.00 -19.18
N SER A 279 -9.10 14.09 -18.23
CA SER A 279 -8.68 12.69 -18.30
C SER A 279 -9.60 11.76 -19.11
N SER A 280 -10.71 12.25 -19.66
CA SER A 280 -11.65 11.44 -20.44
C SER A 280 -11.33 11.43 -21.94
N ASP A 281 -11.10 10.24 -22.50
CA ASP A 281 -10.88 9.97 -23.93
C ASP A 281 -11.93 10.65 -24.83
N SER A 282 -11.61 11.81 -25.39
CA SER A 282 -12.24 12.31 -26.62
C SER A 282 -11.51 13.55 -27.16
N ASN A 283 -11.56 13.72 -28.48
CA ASN A 283 -11.01 14.83 -29.28
C ASN A 283 -10.93 16.17 -28.55
N ASN A 284 -9.93 17.00 -28.90
CA ASN A 284 -9.57 18.36 -28.42
C ASN A 284 -10.70 19.39 -28.17
N GLN A 285 -11.98 19.05 -28.30
CA GLN A 285 -13.13 19.91 -28.05
C GLN A 285 -13.77 19.57 -26.70
N ILE A 286 -13.40 20.33 -25.69
CA ILE A 286 -13.97 20.21 -24.34
C ILE A 286 -15.42 20.70 -24.33
N ASP A 287 -16.30 19.87 -23.78
CA ASP A 287 -17.65 20.29 -23.45
C ASP A 287 -17.61 21.21 -22.22
N LYS A 288 -17.76 22.52 -22.46
CA LYS A 288 -17.75 23.57 -21.44
C LYS A 288 -18.82 23.35 -20.37
N PHE A 289 -19.98 22.79 -20.73
CA PHE A 289 -21.05 22.51 -19.78
C PHE A 289 -20.61 21.40 -18.82
N LYS A 290 -20.13 20.29 -19.38
CA LYS A 290 -19.66 19.13 -18.62
C LYS A 290 -18.47 19.50 -17.71
N LEU A 291 -17.54 20.32 -18.19
CA LEU A 291 -16.40 20.79 -17.39
C LEU A 291 -16.84 21.59 -16.16
N VAL A 292 -17.79 22.53 -16.33
CA VAL A 292 -18.32 23.32 -15.20
C VAL A 292 -19.06 22.41 -14.22
N GLU A 293 -19.88 21.48 -14.71
CA GLU A 293 -20.60 20.52 -13.88
C GLU A 293 -19.65 19.64 -13.06
N GLU A 294 -18.64 19.03 -13.69
CA GLU A 294 -17.65 18.19 -13.03
C GLU A 294 -16.80 18.96 -12.02
N ASN A 295 -16.44 20.22 -12.33
CA ASN A 295 -15.68 21.05 -11.41
C ASN A 295 -16.48 21.44 -10.17
N LEU A 296 -17.72 21.89 -10.33
CA LEU A 296 -18.59 22.22 -9.20
C LEU A 296 -18.90 21.00 -8.34
N LEU A 297 -19.06 19.83 -8.98
CA LEU A 297 -19.26 18.57 -8.28
C LEU A 297 -18.04 18.20 -7.43
N HIS A 298 -16.83 18.33 -8.00
CA HIS A 298 -15.59 18.10 -7.28
C HIS A 298 -15.46 19.03 -6.06
N ILE A 299 -15.67 20.34 -6.24
CA ILE A 299 -15.58 21.32 -5.15
C ILE A 299 -16.56 20.99 -4.00
N ALA A 300 -17.79 20.60 -4.34
CA ALA A 300 -18.79 20.23 -3.34
C ALA A 300 -18.40 18.96 -2.59
N THR A 301 -18.04 17.90 -3.31
CA THR A 301 -17.73 16.58 -2.74
C THR A 301 -16.47 16.60 -1.86
N SER A 302 -15.38 17.22 -2.31
CA SER A 302 -14.14 17.33 -1.54
C SER A 302 -14.30 18.14 -0.24
N ASN A 303 -15.30 19.01 -0.16
CA ASN A 303 -15.58 19.83 1.01
C ASN A 303 -16.80 19.36 1.82
N ARG A 304 -17.37 18.18 1.48
CA ARG A 304 -18.55 17.62 2.15
C ARG A 304 -19.76 18.56 2.13
N ILE A 305 -19.91 19.31 1.04
CA ILE A 305 -21.06 20.20 0.79
C ILE A 305 -22.09 19.44 -0.05
N ASN A 306 -23.38 19.54 0.29
CA ASN A 306 -24.43 18.96 -0.53
C ASN A 306 -24.50 19.67 -1.90
N TYR A 307 -24.27 18.91 -2.98
CA TYR A 307 -24.16 19.47 -4.34
C TYR A 307 -25.43 20.18 -4.82
N SER A 308 -26.63 19.68 -4.45
CA SER A 308 -27.90 20.30 -4.86
C SER A 308 -28.11 21.67 -4.23
N GLU A 309 -27.84 21.76 -2.94
CA GLU A 309 -27.96 22.99 -2.18
C GLU A 309 -26.87 23.98 -2.61
N PHE A 310 -25.66 23.47 -2.85
CA PHE A 310 -24.55 24.24 -3.39
C PHE A 310 -24.88 24.85 -4.75
N LEU A 311 -25.42 24.07 -5.69
CA LEU A 311 -25.85 24.58 -7.00
C LEU A 311 -26.96 25.63 -6.87
N LYS A 312 -27.99 25.38 -6.06
CA LYS A 312 -29.06 26.36 -5.81
C LYS A 312 -28.49 27.68 -5.29
N ASN A 313 -27.57 27.60 -4.34
CA ASN A 313 -26.94 28.77 -3.74
C ASN A 313 -26.01 29.50 -4.73
N ILE A 314 -25.26 28.77 -5.55
CA ILE A 314 -24.45 29.33 -6.65
C ILE A 314 -25.35 30.09 -7.64
N VAL A 315 -26.43 29.46 -8.11
CA VAL A 315 -27.38 30.06 -9.07
C VAL A 315 -27.98 31.33 -8.48
N ALA A 316 -28.56 31.26 -7.28
CA ALA A 316 -29.14 32.41 -6.61
C ALA A 316 -28.13 33.54 -6.39
N LYS A 317 -26.88 33.19 -6.04
CA LYS A 317 -25.81 34.16 -5.85
C LYS A 317 -25.41 34.84 -7.16
N ILE A 318 -25.30 34.08 -8.25
CA ILE A 318 -24.98 34.62 -9.56
C ILE A 318 -26.11 35.50 -10.07
N GLU A 319 -27.38 35.09 -9.96
CA GLU A 319 -28.53 35.94 -10.30
C GLU A 319 -28.50 37.27 -9.54
N HIS A 320 -28.24 37.22 -8.23
CA HIS A 320 -28.11 38.43 -7.42
C HIS A 320 -26.97 39.32 -7.91
N LEU A 321 -25.81 38.74 -8.21
CA LEU A 321 -24.65 39.49 -8.70
C LEU A 321 -24.92 40.12 -10.09
N VAL A 322 -25.59 39.40 -10.99
CA VAL A 322 -26.02 39.92 -12.29
C VAL A 322 -27.00 41.08 -12.10
N ARG A 323 -28.00 40.96 -11.22
CA ARG A 323 -28.93 42.07 -10.89
C ARG A 323 -28.24 43.27 -10.25
N ALA A 324 -27.16 43.03 -9.51
CA ALA A 324 -26.31 44.07 -8.93
C ALA A 324 -25.33 44.70 -9.94
N GLY A 325 -25.39 44.32 -11.22
CA GLY A 325 -24.56 44.89 -12.29
C GLY A 325 -23.16 44.29 -12.40
N LYS A 326 -22.89 43.13 -11.77
CA LYS A 326 -21.61 42.43 -11.95
C LYS A 326 -21.56 41.77 -13.32
N GLU A 327 -20.54 42.12 -14.10
CA GLU A 327 -20.21 41.45 -15.35
C GLU A 327 -19.38 40.17 -15.09
N PHE A 328 -19.74 39.08 -15.76
CA PHE A 328 -19.02 37.80 -15.74
C PHE A 328 -18.18 37.69 -17.01
N LYS A 329 -16.94 37.23 -16.90
CA LYS A 329 -16.04 37.08 -18.06
C LYS A 329 -16.37 35.84 -18.87
N SER A 330 -16.87 34.80 -18.21
CA SER A 330 -17.24 33.53 -18.81
C SER A 330 -18.73 33.44 -19.10
N THR A 331 -19.12 32.42 -19.86
CA THR A 331 -20.53 32.05 -20.04
C THR A 331 -21.09 31.28 -18.85
N LEU A 332 -20.51 31.43 -17.64
CA LEU A 332 -20.94 30.73 -16.42
C LEU A 332 -22.43 30.97 -16.10
N PRO A 333 -22.97 32.21 -16.15
CA PRO A 333 -24.40 32.43 -15.94
C PRO A 333 -25.27 31.65 -16.95
N GLU A 334 -24.93 31.70 -18.23
CA GLU A 334 -25.67 31.04 -19.32
C GLU A 334 -25.60 29.50 -19.22
N ILE A 335 -24.47 28.96 -18.77
CA ILE A 335 -24.28 27.53 -18.54
C ILE A 335 -25.13 27.06 -17.36
N LEU A 336 -25.17 27.85 -16.27
CA LEU A 336 -25.95 27.52 -15.08
C LEU A 336 -27.46 27.61 -15.31
N ASP A 337 -27.94 28.49 -16.18
CA ASP A 337 -29.35 28.52 -16.61
C ASP A 337 -29.77 27.25 -17.36
N ARG A 338 -28.79 26.54 -17.96
CA ARG A 338 -29.00 25.26 -18.67
C ARG A 338 -28.75 24.05 -17.79
N ILE A 339 -28.05 24.21 -16.67
CA ILE A 339 -27.89 23.15 -15.68
C ILE A 339 -29.29 22.95 -15.10
N GLN A 340 -29.97 21.88 -15.52
CA GLN A 340 -31.14 21.42 -14.78
C GLN A 340 -30.70 21.35 -13.32
N ILE A 341 -31.51 21.88 -12.40
CA ILE A 341 -31.38 21.55 -10.98
C ILE A 341 -32.14 20.24 -10.85
N PRO A 342 -31.49 19.05 -10.90
CA PRO A 342 -32.12 17.81 -10.55
C PRO A 342 -32.95 18.02 -9.29
N SER A 343 -34.18 17.50 -9.27
CA SER A 343 -34.94 17.41 -8.02
C SER A 343 -34.03 16.85 -6.91
N GLN A 344 -34.26 17.19 -5.64
CA GLN A 344 -33.46 16.63 -4.53
C GLN A 344 -33.28 15.10 -4.66
N GLU A 345 -34.28 14.39 -5.20
CA GLU A 345 -34.19 12.98 -5.60
C GLU A 345 -33.17 12.73 -6.73
N THR A 346 -33.25 13.43 -7.86
CA THR A 346 -32.40 13.13 -9.04
C THR A 346 -30.91 13.51 -8.83
N GLN A 347 -30.60 14.37 -7.85
CA GLN A 347 -29.25 14.87 -7.54
C GLN A 347 -28.49 14.05 -6.49
N LEU A 348 -29.15 13.65 -5.40
CA LEU A 348 -28.59 12.67 -4.46
C LEU A 348 -28.38 11.30 -5.17
N ILE A 349 -29.27 10.92 -6.10
CA ILE A 349 -29.22 9.61 -6.79
C ILE A 349 -28.07 9.45 -7.82
N ARG A 350 -27.28 10.47 -8.18
CA ARG A 350 -26.20 10.29 -9.19
C ARG A 350 -24.77 10.48 -8.68
N ALA A 351 -24.54 11.40 -7.75
CA ALA A 351 -23.21 11.67 -7.19
C ALA A 351 -22.95 10.93 -5.87
N GLU A 352 -23.89 11.00 -4.92
CA GLU A 352 -23.88 10.12 -3.74
C GLU A 352 -24.04 8.67 -4.18
N ALA A 353 -24.89 8.38 -5.17
CA ALA A 353 -24.94 7.02 -5.70
C ALA A 353 -23.61 6.57 -6.30
N ARG A 354 -22.79 7.35 -7.02
CA ARG A 354 -21.50 6.83 -7.55
C ARG A 354 -20.44 6.60 -6.47
N ALA A 355 -20.29 7.53 -5.53
CA ALA A 355 -19.33 7.40 -4.43
C ALA A 355 -19.77 6.34 -3.42
N SER A 356 -21.07 6.33 -3.08
CA SER A 356 -21.70 5.30 -2.25
C SER A 356 -21.79 3.95 -2.97
N GLN A 357 -21.98 3.89 -4.29
CA GLN A 357 -21.99 2.63 -5.07
C GLN A 357 -20.63 1.96 -5.03
N LEU A 358 -19.56 2.73 -5.23
CA LEU A 358 -18.21 2.19 -5.18
C LEU A 358 -17.86 1.73 -3.76
N GLU A 359 -18.23 2.52 -2.75
CA GLU A 359 -18.04 2.18 -1.33
C GLU A 359 -18.88 0.95 -0.94
N ILE A 360 -20.16 0.90 -1.30
CA ILE A 360 -21.07 -0.25 -1.10
C ILE A 360 -20.58 -1.48 -1.85
N PHE A 361 -20.14 -1.34 -3.11
CA PHE A 361 -19.59 -2.44 -3.89
C PHE A 361 -18.31 -2.97 -3.25
N ASN A 362 -17.38 -2.09 -2.88
CA ASN A 362 -16.15 -2.48 -2.20
C ASN A 362 -16.44 -3.10 -0.82
N ASP A 363 -17.23 -2.44 0.02
CA ASP A 363 -17.61 -2.93 1.35
C ASP A 363 -18.36 -4.25 1.28
N PHE A 364 -19.25 -4.42 0.32
CA PHE A 364 -19.93 -5.69 0.08
C PHE A 364 -18.95 -6.80 -0.30
N ILE A 365 -18.03 -6.52 -1.21
CA ILE A 365 -17.00 -7.49 -1.61
C ILE A 365 -16.12 -7.84 -0.40
N GLN A 366 -15.68 -6.85 0.38
CA GLN A 366 -14.80 -7.01 1.54
C GLN A 366 -15.48 -7.70 2.73
N THR A 367 -16.71 -7.32 3.06
CA THR A 367 -17.41 -7.72 4.30
C THR A 367 -18.55 -8.73 4.07
N GLY A 368 -19.16 -8.73 2.89
CA GLY A 368 -20.36 -9.50 2.56
C GLY A 368 -21.65 -8.92 3.15
N ILE A 369 -21.58 -7.73 3.75
CA ILE A 369 -22.70 -7.04 4.38
C ILE A 369 -23.33 -6.11 3.35
N LEU A 370 -24.63 -6.28 3.11
CA LEU A 370 -25.45 -5.35 2.34
C LEU A 370 -26.05 -4.32 3.30
N PRO A 371 -26.09 -3.03 2.92
CA PRO A 371 -26.83 -2.02 3.69
C PRO A 371 -28.29 -2.43 3.89
N GLU A 372 -28.86 -2.11 5.05
CA GLU A 372 -30.29 -2.31 5.30
C GLU A 372 -31.08 -1.52 4.25
N ASN A 373 -31.91 -2.22 3.45
CA ASN A 373 -32.70 -1.73 2.30
C ASN A 373 -32.07 -1.78 0.90
N LEU A 374 -30.93 -2.46 0.69
CA LEU A 374 -30.38 -2.68 -0.66
C LEU A 374 -30.66 -4.11 -1.18
N SER A 375 -31.32 -4.24 -2.33
CA SER A 375 -31.59 -5.52 -2.98
C SER A 375 -30.43 -6.06 -3.81
N LYS A 376 -30.46 -7.36 -4.13
CA LYS A 376 -29.47 -8.00 -5.00
C LYS A 376 -29.47 -7.40 -6.43
N GLN A 377 -30.65 -7.06 -6.95
CA GLN A 377 -30.78 -6.48 -8.29
C GLN A 377 -30.19 -5.06 -8.33
N GLU A 378 -30.42 -4.26 -7.28
CA GLU A 378 -29.85 -2.92 -7.17
C GLU A 378 -28.32 -2.97 -7.07
N LEU A 379 -27.76 -3.94 -6.33
CA LEU A 379 -26.31 -4.16 -6.30
C LEU A 379 -25.74 -4.51 -7.68
N GLU A 380 -26.47 -5.31 -8.46
CA GLU A 380 -26.07 -5.70 -9.82
C GLU A 380 -26.10 -4.50 -10.78
N ASP A 381 -27.16 -3.70 -10.72
CA ASP A 381 -27.30 -2.47 -11.50
C ASP A 381 -26.20 -1.45 -11.12
N TYR A 382 -25.83 -1.39 -9.84
CA TYR A 382 -24.74 -0.58 -9.33
C TYR A 382 -23.39 -1.00 -9.93
N CYS A 383 -23.10 -2.30 -9.92
CA CYS A 383 -21.88 -2.83 -10.51
C CYS A 383 -21.81 -2.56 -12.02
N ASP A 384 -22.91 -2.77 -12.76
CA ASP A 384 -22.98 -2.48 -14.19
C ASP A 384 -22.74 -0.99 -14.50
N HIS A 385 -23.30 -0.11 -13.67
CA HIS A 385 -23.06 1.33 -13.76
C HIS A 385 -21.59 1.69 -13.46
N LEU A 386 -20.97 1.06 -12.45
CA LEU A 386 -19.55 1.25 -12.12
C LEU A 386 -18.61 0.72 -13.21
N ILE A 387 -18.93 -0.40 -13.85
CA ILE A 387 -18.14 -0.94 -14.97
C ILE A 387 -18.11 0.06 -16.13
N THR A 388 -19.23 0.73 -16.41
CA THR A 388 -19.33 1.70 -17.51
C THR A 388 -18.63 3.02 -17.20
N ASN A 389 -18.75 3.52 -15.96
CA ASN A 389 -18.32 4.87 -15.61
C ASN A 389 -17.00 4.93 -14.82
N SER A 390 -16.56 3.81 -14.23
CA SER A 390 -15.36 3.73 -13.37
C SER A 390 -14.61 2.39 -13.53
N PRO A 391 -14.29 1.98 -14.77
CA PRO A 391 -13.77 0.64 -15.07
C PRO A 391 -12.47 0.29 -14.34
N ASN A 392 -11.57 1.25 -14.14
CA ASN A 392 -10.29 1.02 -13.46
C ASN A 392 -10.44 0.73 -11.96
N GLN A 393 -11.44 1.32 -11.30
CA GLN A 393 -11.70 1.08 -9.87
C GLN A 393 -12.31 -0.30 -9.66
N VAL A 394 -13.28 -0.69 -10.51
CA VAL A 394 -13.83 -2.06 -10.51
C VAL A 394 -12.73 -3.08 -10.79
N LYS A 395 -11.85 -2.81 -11.77
CA LYS A 395 -10.70 -3.65 -12.09
C LYS A 395 -9.80 -3.87 -10.87
N SER A 396 -9.50 -2.81 -10.12
CA SER A 396 -8.69 -2.88 -8.90
C SER A 396 -9.34 -3.71 -7.79
N ILE A 397 -10.63 -3.51 -7.53
CA ILE A 397 -11.40 -4.26 -6.52
C ILE A 397 -11.44 -5.76 -6.88
N VAL A 398 -11.67 -6.09 -8.15
CA VAL A 398 -11.68 -7.48 -8.64
C VAL A 398 -10.29 -8.11 -8.52
N GLN A 399 -9.21 -7.40 -8.86
CA GLN A 399 -7.83 -7.87 -8.66
C GLN A 399 -7.50 -8.16 -7.19
N GLN A 400 -7.99 -7.33 -6.27
CA GLN A 400 -7.84 -7.59 -4.84
C GLN A 400 -8.65 -8.81 -4.40
N SER A 401 -9.88 -8.95 -4.90
CA SER A 401 -10.78 -10.07 -4.59
C SER A 401 -10.19 -11.43 -4.98
N LEU A 402 -9.39 -11.47 -6.03
CA LEU A 402 -8.72 -12.70 -6.49
C LEU A 402 -7.67 -13.23 -5.50
N LYS A 403 -7.20 -12.39 -4.56
CA LYS A 403 -6.28 -12.80 -3.49
C LYS A 403 -7.01 -13.37 -2.26
N ASN A 404 -8.35 -13.32 -2.22
CA ASN A 404 -9.15 -13.75 -1.07
C ASN A 404 -10.37 -14.60 -1.50
N THR A 405 -10.34 -15.89 -1.17
CA THR A 405 -11.37 -16.87 -1.59
C THR A 405 -12.80 -16.46 -1.23
N LYS A 406 -13.02 -15.81 -0.08
CA LYS A 406 -14.36 -15.36 0.34
C LYS A 406 -14.87 -14.18 -0.48
N GLN A 407 -13.99 -13.28 -0.88
CA GLN A 407 -14.33 -12.10 -1.69
C GLN A 407 -14.63 -12.51 -3.13
N LEU A 408 -13.80 -13.42 -3.69
CA LEU A 408 -14.03 -14.01 -5.00
C LEU A 408 -15.33 -14.81 -5.07
N GLN A 409 -15.63 -15.60 -4.03
CA GLN A 409 -16.91 -16.31 -3.93
C GLN A 409 -18.10 -15.35 -3.90
N ARG A 410 -18.02 -14.25 -3.14
CA ARG A 410 -19.06 -13.21 -3.13
C ARG A 410 -19.27 -12.58 -4.50
N LEU A 411 -18.19 -12.22 -5.18
CA LEU A 411 -18.25 -11.69 -6.54
C LEU A 411 -18.98 -12.66 -7.48
N ILE A 412 -18.64 -13.95 -7.44
CA ILE A 412 -19.21 -14.92 -8.37
C ILE A 412 -20.65 -15.28 -8.01
N PHE A 413 -20.98 -15.50 -6.75
CA PHE A 413 -22.35 -15.88 -6.35
C PHE A 413 -23.37 -14.75 -6.49
N GLN A 414 -22.92 -13.50 -6.41
CA GLN A 414 -23.81 -12.36 -6.25
C GLN A 414 -24.07 -11.61 -7.54
N PHE A 415 -23.24 -11.78 -8.57
CA PHE A 415 -23.44 -11.16 -9.88
C PHE A 415 -23.79 -12.21 -10.94
N SER A 416 -24.64 -11.83 -11.91
CA SER A 416 -25.00 -12.72 -13.03
C SER A 416 -23.83 -12.99 -13.97
N ASP A 417 -23.97 -14.01 -14.81
CA ASP A 417 -22.97 -14.31 -15.85
C ASP A 417 -22.79 -13.13 -16.82
N SER A 418 -23.84 -12.32 -17.03
CA SER A 418 -23.77 -11.11 -17.85
C SER A 418 -22.84 -10.06 -17.24
N THR A 419 -23.01 -9.76 -15.95
CA THR A 419 -22.15 -8.81 -15.24
C THR A 419 -20.73 -9.36 -15.08
N LEU A 420 -20.56 -10.66 -14.82
CA LEU A 420 -19.23 -11.30 -14.75
C LEU A 420 -18.50 -11.24 -16.11
N LEU A 421 -19.21 -11.37 -17.24
CA LEU A 421 -18.63 -11.17 -18.58
C LEU A 421 -18.17 -9.72 -18.79
N LYS A 422 -18.95 -8.74 -18.34
CA LYS A 422 -18.54 -7.32 -18.39
C LYS A 422 -17.30 -7.06 -17.53
N ILE A 423 -17.22 -7.69 -16.35
CA ILE A 423 -16.03 -7.64 -15.48
C ILE A 423 -14.81 -8.26 -16.18
N ALA A 424 -14.96 -9.44 -16.80
CA ALA A 424 -13.88 -10.07 -17.56
C ALA A 424 -13.40 -9.17 -18.73
N GLY A 425 -14.33 -8.44 -19.36
CA GLY A 425 -14.04 -7.47 -20.42
C GLY A 425 -13.09 -6.34 -20.02
N LEU A 426 -13.06 -5.96 -18.73
CA LEU A 426 -12.10 -4.97 -18.20
C LEU A 426 -10.63 -5.43 -18.30
N PHE A 427 -10.41 -6.72 -18.45
CA PHE A 427 -9.08 -7.34 -18.52
C PHE A 427 -8.73 -7.79 -19.94
N THR A 428 -9.70 -8.33 -20.67
CA THR A 428 -9.41 -9.02 -21.93
C THR A 428 -9.88 -8.33 -23.20
N GLY A 429 -10.74 -7.32 -23.12
CA GLY A 429 -11.29 -6.59 -24.28
C GLY A 429 -11.91 -7.53 -25.34
N ASP A 430 -11.11 -7.95 -26.32
CA ASP A 430 -11.50 -8.70 -27.51
C ASP A 430 -11.93 -10.17 -27.25
N LEU A 431 -11.64 -10.74 -26.08
CA LEU A 431 -11.96 -12.16 -25.77
C LEU A 431 -13.33 -12.39 -25.13
N VAL A 432 -14.08 -11.33 -24.77
CA VAL A 432 -15.39 -11.47 -24.13
C VAL A 432 -16.35 -12.36 -24.92
N PRO A 433 -16.46 -12.25 -26.26
CA PRO A 433 -17.32 -13.14 -27.05
C PRO A 433 -16.92 -14.61 -26.90
N PHE A 434 -15.62 -14.91 -26.92
CA PHE A 434 -15.11 -16.27 -26.75
C PHE A 434 -15.38 -16.83 -25.36
N ILE A 435 -15.19 -16.04 -24.29
CA ILE A 435 -15.46 -16.45 -22.91
C ILE A 435 -16.95 -16.77 -22.73
N ALA A 436 -17.84 -15.96 -23.32
CA ALA A 436 -19.28 -16.18 -23.28
C ALA A 436 -19.67 -17.49 -23.99
N ASP A 437 -19.12 -17.73 -25.18
CA ASP A 437 -19.35 -18.96 -25.93
C ASP A 437 -18.79 -20.19 -25.21
N TYR A 438 -17.56 -20.10 -24.66
CA TYR A 438 -16.93 -21.16 -23.87
C TYR A 438 -17.76 -21.52 -22.64
N ASN A 439 -18.17 -20.54 -21.84
CA ASN A 439 -18.97 -20.75 -20.63
C ASN A 439 -20.33 -21.40 -20.95
N THR A 440 -20.92 -21.02 -22.09
CA THR A 440 -22.18 -21.62 -22.59
C THR A 440 -21.98 -23.08 -23.00
N ASP A 441 -20.88 -23.39 -23.69
CA ASP A 441 -20.61 -24.71 -24.23
C ASP A 441 -20.16 -25.72 -23.16
N ILE A 442 -19.31 -25.29 -22.21
CA ILE A 442 -18.65 -26.19 -21.27
C ILE A 442 -19.57 -26.66 -20.13
N LYS A 443 -20.49 -25.79 -19.69
CA LYS A 443 -21.42 -26.08 -18.59
C LYS A 443 -22.24 -27.37 -18.80
N PRO A 444 -22.92 -27.60 -19.95
CA PRO A 444 -23.64 -28.85 -20.19
C PRO A 444 -22.73 -30.06 -20.39
N VAL A 445 -21.47 -29.87 -20.81
CA VAL A 445 -20.51 -30.97 -20.94
C VAL A 445 -20.11 -31.46 -19.55
N LEU A 446 -19.69 -30.55 -18.67
CA LEU A 446 -19.30 -30.87 -17.29
C LEU A 446 -20.49 -31.44 -16.50
N ALA A 447 -21.72 -30.95 -16.69
CA ALA A 447 -22.89 -31.51 -16.02
C ALA A 447 -23.16 -33.00 -16.37
N GLN A 448 -22.64 -33.50 -17.49
CA GLN A 448 -22.87 -34.86 -17.98
C GLN A 448 -21.69 -35.82 -17.78
N LEU A 449 -20.54 -35.35 -17.29
CA LEU A 449 -19.40 -36.21 -17.03
C LEU A 449 -19.56 -36.92 -15.69
N GLU A 450 -19.20 -38.21 -15.64
CA GLU A 450 -19.31 -39.03 -14.43
C GLU A 450 -18.58 -38.41 -13.23
N GLN A 451 -17.46 -37.71 -13.45
CA GLN A 451 -16.67 -37.09 -12.39
C GLN A 451 -17.24 -35.78 -11.86
N THR A 452 -18.05 -35.07 -12.65
CA THR A 452 -18.57 -33.73 -12.30
C THR A 452 -20.10 -33.68 -12.21
N LYS A 453 -20.83 -34.73 -12.60
CA LYS A 453 -22.30 -34.80 -12.57
C LYS A 453 -22.91 -34.64 -11.17
N ASN A 454 -22.14 -34.98 -10.13
CA ASN A 454 -22.58 -34.86 -8.74
C ASN A 454 -22.23 -33.50 -8.13
N ILE A 455 -21.52 -32.64 -8.86
CA ILE A 455 -21.20 -31.28 -8.39
C ILE A 455 -22.48 -30.44 -8.55
N PRO A 456 -22.97 -29.80 -7.47
CA PRO A 456 -24.14 -28.91 -7.56
C PRO A 456 -23.91 -27.82 -8.62
N GLU A 457 -24.94 -27.49 -9.40
CA GLU A 457 -24.83 -26.52 -10.50
C GLU A 457 -24.24 -25.17 -10.04
N ALA A 458 -24.60 -24.71 -8.86
CA ALA A 458 -24.06 -23.48 -8.26
C ALA A 458 -22.56 -23.59 -7.94
N LYS A 459 -22.10 -24.74 -7.45
CA LYS A 459 -20.67 -25.00 -7.22
C LYS A 459 -19.93 -25.10 -8.55
N LEU A 460 -20.48 -25.80 -9.53
CA LEU A 460 -19.87 -25.93 -10.84
C LEU A 460 -19.71 -24.55 -11.53
N ARG A 461 -20.73 -23.69 -11.42
CA ARG A 461 -20.66 -22.29 -11.86
C ARG A 461 -19.56 -21.51 -11.16
N LEU A 462 -19.40 -21.69 -9.84
CA LEU A 462 -18.32 -21.07 -9.08
C LEU A 462 -16.95 -21.48 -9.62
N GLU A 463 -16.68 -22.77 -9.81
CA GLU A 463 -15.39 -23.27 -10.26
C GLU A 463 -15.03 -22.76 -11.66
N ILE A 464 -16.00 -22.74 -12.58
CA ILE A 464 -15.78 -22.23 -13.95
C ILE A 464 -15.39 -20.75 -13.89
N TRP A 465 -16.13 -19.91 -13.17
CA TRP A 465 -15.82 -18.48 -13.09
C TRP A 465 -14.54 -18.16 -12.31
N GLN A 466 -14.22 -18.92 -11.26
CA GLN A 466 -12.97 -18.76 -10.52
C GLN A 466 -11.76 -19.02 -11.40
N GLY A 467 -11.77 -20.13 -12.16
CA GLY A 467 -10.66 -20.43 -13.07
C GLY A 467 -10.53 -19.40 -14.21
N ILE A 468 -11.65 -18.90 -14.75
CA ILE A 468 -11.64 -17.86 -15.80
C ILE A 468 -11.02 -16.56 -15.27
N LEU A 469 -11.50 -16.06 -14.11
CA LEU A 469 -11.02 -14.80 -13.54
C LEU A 469 -9.56 -14.91 -13.07
N PHE A 470 -9.15 -16.05 -12.52
CA PHE A 470 -7.76 -16.29 -12.11
C PHE A 470 -6.81 -16.25 -13.31
N SER A 471 -7.12 -16.98 -14.38
CA SER A 471 -6.28 -17.04 -15.58
C SER A 471 -6.08 -15.65 -16.19
N ILE A 472 -7.16 -14.90 -16.37
CA ILE A 472 -7.17 -13.56 -16.97
C ILE A 472 -6.42 -12.52 -16.13
N SER A 473 -6.40 -12.66 -14.80
CA SER A 473 -5.75 -11.69 -13.90
C SER A 473 -4.24 -11.82 -13.79
N SER A 474 -3.70 -12.98 -14.20
CA SER A 474 -2.30 -13.34 -14.01
C SER A 474 -1.37 -12.84 -15.12
N GLU A 475 -1.91 -12.35 -16.24
CA GLU A 475 -1.14 -11.99 -17.43
C GLU A 475 -0.87 -10.48 -17.51
N SER A 476 0.41 -10.10 -17.48
CA SER A 476 0.90 -8.72 -17.62
C SER A 476 1.09 -8.28 -19.08
N ASN A 477 0.69 -9.10 -20.06
CA ASN A 477 0.91 -8.83 -21.49
C ASN A 477 -0.41 -8.66 -22.26
N THR A 478 -0.32 -7.89 -23.34
CA THR A 478 -1.42 -7.27 -24.10
C THR A 478 -2.33 -8.20 -24.90
N GLN A 479 -2.20 -9.54 -24.82
CA GLN A 479 -3.12 -10.50 -25.43
C GLN A 479 -3.20 -11.79 -24.61
N VAL A 480 -4.39 -12.14 -24.10
CA VAL A 480 -4.63 -13.39 -23.33
C VAL A 480 -4.76 -14.59 -24.28
N ASP A 481 -4.06 -15.69 -23.98
CA ASP A 481 -4.09 -16.91 -24.81
C ASP A 481 -5.32 -17.79 -24.47
N LYS A 482 -6.20 -18.00 -25.47
CA LYS A 482 -7.40 -18.87 -25.36
C LYS A 482 -7.06 -20.30 -24.91
N PHE A 483 -5.93 -20.83 -25.36
CA PHE A 483 -5.49 -22.18 -25.03
C PHE A 483 -5.17 -22.30 -23.54
N LYS A 484 -4.36 -21.36 -23.04
CA LYS A 484 -3.94 -21.31 -21.65
C LYS A 484 -5.11 -21.03 -20.70
N LEU A 485 -6.04 -20.15 -21.09
CA LEU A 485 -7.26 -19.89 -20.33
C LEU A 485 -8.07 -21.17 -20.08
N ILE A 486 -8.28 -21.99 -21.11
CA ILE A 486 -9.01 -23.26 -20.99
C ILE A 486 -8.21 -24.26 -20.13
N GLN A 487 -6.90 -24.33 -20.33
CA GLN A 487 -6.03 -25.23 -19.56
C GLN A 487 -6.06 -24.92 -18.06
N ASP A 488 -5.91 -23.65 -17.69
CA ASP A 488 -5.96 -23.17 -16.31
C ASP A 488 -7.35 -23.41 -15.69
N ASN A 489 -8.42 -23.21 -16.47
CA ASN A 489 -9.77 -23.44 -16.00
C ASN A 489 -10.04 -24.90 -15.65
N PHE A 490 -9.63 -25.84 -16.51
CA PHE A 490 -9.77 -27.26 -16.21
C PHE A 490 -8.88 -27.72 -15.07
N LEU A 491 -7.69 -27.14 -14.93
CA LEU A 491 -6.79 -27.45 -13.83
C LEU A 491 -7.43 -27.04 -12.49
N HIS A 492 -8.02 -25.85 -12.45
CA HIS A 492 -8.79 -25.35 -11.30
C HIS A 492 -9.99 -26.25 -10.96
N ILE A 493 -10.81 -26.61 -11.95
CA ILE A 493 -11.98 -27.49 -11.73
C ILE A 493 -11.55 -28.85 -11.17
N ALA A 494 -10.43 -29.40 -11.65
CA ALA A 494 -9.91 -30.68 -11.19
C ALA A 494 -9.42 -30.61 -9.74
N SER A 495 -8.57 -29.64 -9.41
CA SER A 495 -8.00 -29.50 -8.07
C SER A 495 -9.07 -29.18 -7.02
N SER A 496 -10.00 -28.27 -7.29
CA SER A 496 -11.08 -27.89 -6.36
C SER A 496 -12.10 -28.99 -6.07
N ASN A 497 -12.13 -30.05 -6.88
CA ASN A 497 -13.08 -31.15 -6.74
C ASN A 497 -12.41 -32.51 -6.50
N ASN A 498 -11.10 -32.54 -6.23
CA ASN A 498 -10.31 -33.77 -6.06
C ASN A 498 -10.45 -34.73 -7.24
N ILE A 499 -10.58 -34.20 -8.46
CA ILE A 499 -10.65 -34.98 -9.69
C ILE A 499 -9.24 -35.11 -10.25
N ASN A 500 -8.87 -36.31 -10.68
CA ASN A 500 -7.60 -36.51 -11.37
C ASN A 500 -7.60 -35.70 -12.69
N TYR A 501 -6.73 -34.69 -12.80
CA TYR A 501 -6.70 -33.78 -13.94
C TYR A 501 -6.49 -34.50 -15.30
N PRO A 502 -5.54 -35.43 -15.46
CA PRO A 502 -5.44 -36.26 -16.67
C PRO A 502 -6.71 -37.05 -17.02
N GLU A 503 -7.38 -37.62 -16.02
CA GLU A 503 -8.63 -38.36 -16.20
C GLU A 503 -9.80 -37.45 -16.60
N LEU A 504 -9.87 -36.26 -16.01
CA LEU A 504 -10.85 -35.23 -16.37
C LEU A 504 -10.68 -34.80 -17.83
N LEU A 505 -9.44 -34.51 -18.24
CA LEU A 505 -9.11 -34.13 -19.62
C LEU A 505 -9.48 -35.25 -20.61
N THR A 506 -9.10 -36.49 -20.30
CA THR A 506 -9.38 -37.65 -21.16
C THR A 506 -10.88 -37.81 -21.40
N ASN A 507 -11.70 -37.69 -20.34
CA ASN A 507 -13.15 -37.83 -20.45
C ASN A 507 -13.82 -36.61 -21.07
N LEU A 508 -13.29 -35.40 -20.85
CA LEU A 508 -13.74 -34.17 -21.54
C LEU A 508 -13.56 -34.30 -23.06
N VAL A 509 -12.37 -34.71 -23.51
CA VAL A 509 -12.07 -34.92 -24.93
C VAL A 509 -13.00 -35.96 -25.53
N ALA A 510 -13.12 -37.14 -24.92
CA ALA A 510 -13.99 -38.21 -25.41
C ALA A 510 -15.46 -37.78 -25.49
N LYS A 511 -15.94 -37.03 -24.49
CA LYS A 511 -17.33 -36.55 -24.45
C LYS A 511 -17.59 -35.49 -25.53
N ILE A 512 -16.66 -34.56 -25.73
CA ILE A 512 -16.79 -33.50 -26.74
C ILE A 512 -16.71 -34.09 -28.16
N GLU A 513 -15.77 -35.01 -28.43
CA GLU A 513 -15.72 -35.75 -29.70
C GLU A 513 -17.03 -36.49 -30.00
N HIS A 514 -17.60 -37.18 -29.00
CA HIS A 514 -18.88 -37.85 -29.16
C HIS A 514 -20.01 -36.87 -29.52
N LEU A 515 -20.06 -35.71 -28.84
CA LEU A 515 -21.07 -34.68 -29.11
C LEU A 515 -20.91 -34.07 -30.52
N VAL A 516 -19.67 -33.84 -30.97
CA VAL A 516 -19.36 -33.38 -32.33
C VAL A 516 -19.82 -34.42 -33.37
N ARG A 517 -19.51 -35.71 -33.18
CA ARG A 517 -19.96 -36.80 -34.06
C ARG A 517 -21.47 -36.98 -34.08
N ALA A 518 -22.15 -36.66 -32.97
CA ALA A 518 -23.61 -36.67 -32.86
C ALA A 518 -24.28 -35.42 -33.50
N GLY A 519 -23.51 -34.53 -34.14
CA GLY A 519 -24.03 -33.34 -34.82
C GLY A 519 -24.34 -32.16 -33.90
N LYS A 520 -23.88 -32.18 -32.63
CA LYS A 520 -24.05 -31.06 -31.71
C LYS A 520 -23.00 -29.97 -32.03
N GLY A 521 -23.47 -28.79 -32.41
CA GLY A 521 -22.61 -27.62 -32.62
C GLY A 521 -22.12 -27.01 -31.31
N PHE A 522 -20.91 -26.44 -31.34
CA PHE A 522 -20.29 -25.65 -30.29
C PHE A 522 -20.18 -24.20 -30.78
N LYS A 523 -20.45 -23.22 -29.92
CA LYS A 523 -20.31 -21.80 -30.27
C LYS A 523 -18.86 -21.34 -30.20
N SER A 524 -18.08 -21.92 -29.29
CA SER A 524 -16.67 -21.63 -29.06
C SER A 524 -15.76 -22.54 -29.89
N THR A 525 -14.49 -22.15 -30.02
CA THR A 525 -13.43 -23.01 -30.59
C THR A 525 -12.93 -24.07 -29.59
N LEU A 526 -13.73 -24.43 -28.58
CA LEU A 526 -13.37 -25.40 -27.54
C LEU A 526 -12.94 -26.77 -28.12
N PRO A 527 -13.65 -27.38 -29.10
CA PRO A 527 -13.20 -28.64 -29.71
C PRO A 527 -11.81 -28.54 -30.34
N GLU A 528 -11.52 -27.46 -31.08
CA GLU A 528 -10.22 -27.23 -31.74
C GLU A 528 -9.07 -27.00 -30.75
N ILE A 529 -9.37 -26.41 -29.59
CA ILE A 529 -8.40 -26.13 -28.53
C ILE A 529 -8.06 -27.43 -27.78
N LEU A 530 -9.04 -28.31 -27.56
CA LEU A 530 -8.86 -29.58 -26.88
C LEU A 530 -7.97 -30.56 -27.65
N ASP A 531 -8.00 -30.54 -28.98
CA ASP A 531 -7.09 -31.34 -29.84
C ASP A 531 -5.61 -30.99 -29.61
N ARG A 532 -5.33 -29.82 -29.02
CA ARG A 532 -3.96 -29.32 -28.76
C ARG A 532 -3.48 -29.57 -27.32
N ILE A 533 -4.33 -29.97 -26.38
CA ILE A 533 -3.95 -30.15 -24.97
C ILE A 533 -3.23 -31.50 -24.79
N GLN A 534 -1.95 -31.46 -24.40
CA GLN A 534 -1.18 -32.67 -24.06
C GLN A 534 -1.55 -33.19 -22.66
N ILE A 535 -1.92 -34.47 -22.54
CA ILE A 535 -2.25 -35.12 -21.25
C ILE A 535 -0.95 -35.45 -20.50
N PRO A 536 -0.67 -34.88 -19.31
CA PRO A 536 0.55 -35.16 -18.57
C PRO A 536 0.55 -36.59 -18.00
N ASN A 537 1.65 -37.32 -18.20
CA ASN A 537 1.90 -38.60 -17.54
C ASN A 537 2.70 -38.35 -16.24
N GLN A 538 2.23 -38.89 -15.09
CA GLN A 538 2.84 -38.92 -13.73
C GLN A 538 2.51 -37.67 -12.86
N ASP A 539 1.96 -37.73 -11.64
CA ASP A 539 2.33 -38.53 -10.46
C ASP A 539 1.13 -38.96 -9.57
N ARG A 540 1.09 -40.25 -9.18
CA ARG A 540 0.08 -40.85 -8.30
C ARG A 540 0.27 -40.56 -6.80
N GLN A 541 1.30 -39.81 -6.39
CA GLN A 541 1.59 -39.52 -4.98
C GLN A 541 0.94 -38.23 -4.45
N LEU A 542 0.65 -37.25 -5.31
CA LEU A 542 -0.07 -36.02 -4.88
C LEU A 542 -1.56 -36.29 -4.57
N ILE A 543 -2.16 -37.28 -5.24
CA ILE A 543 -3.63 -37.46 -5.33
C ILE A 543 -4.21 -38.28 -4.15
N ARG A 544 -3.39 -38.80 -3.23
CA ARG A 544 -3.88 -39.53 -2.03
C ARG A 544 -3.89 -38.70 -0.74
N ALA A 545 -3.37 -37.48 -0.78
CA ALA A 545 -3.34 -36.57 0.37
C ALA A 545 -4.65 -35.74 0.49
N GLU A 546 -5.27 -35.37 -0.63
CA GLU A 546 -6.36 -34.38 -0.66
C GLU A 546 -7.75 -34.96 -0.30
N ALA A 547 -7.98 -36.27 -0.54
CA ALA A 547 -9.27 -36.90 -0.18
C ALA A 547 -9.46 -37.17 1.33
N ARG A 548 -8.38 -37.18 2.14
CA ARG A 548 -8.46 -37.33 3.60
C ARG A 548 -8.69 -36.01 4.34
N ALA A 549 -8.45 -34.87 3.67
CA ALA A 549 -8.62 -33.54 4.24
C ALA A 549 -10.11 -33.17 4.42
N SER A 550 -10.99 -33.62 3.52
CA SER A 550 -12.39 -33.14 3.45
C SER A 550 -13.28 -33.45 4.67
N GLN A 551 -13.19 -34.63 5.31
CA GLN A 551 -14.10 -34.96 6.44
C GLN A 551 -13.69 -34.30 7.77
N LEU A 552 -12.38 -34.21 8.03
CA LEU A 552 -11.86 -33.48 9.19
C LEU A 552 -12.07 -31.98 9.01
N GLU A 553 -11.91 -31.46 7.78
CA GLU A 553 -12.17 -30.08 7.44
C GLU A 553 -13.64 -29.73 7.60
N ILE A 554 -14.59 -30.57 7.17
CA ILE A 554 -16.03 -30.35 7.43
C ILE A 554 -16.35 -30.32 8.93
N PHE A 555 -15.83 -31.28 9.70
CA PHE A 555 -16.05 -31.31 11.15
C PHE A 555 -15.39 -30.12 11.85
N SER A 556 -14.18 -29.75 11.42
CA SER A 556 -13.44 -28.59 11.93
C SER A 556 -14.12 -27.28 11.59
N ASP A 557 -14.51 -27.09 10.33
CA ASP A 557 -15.20 -25.92 9.84
C ASP A 557 -16.56 -25.78 10.49
N PHE A 558 -17.30 -26.86 10.71
CA PHE A 558 -18.53 -26.79 11.49
C PHE A 558 -18.25 -26.33 12.93
N ILE A 559 -17.29 -26.93 13.62
CA ILE A 559 -16.96 -26.55 15.00
C ILE A 559 -16.43 -25.12 15.10
N GLN A 560 -15.71 -24.63 14.09
CA GLN A 560 -15.15 -23.27 14.04
C GLN A 560 -16.18 -22.22 13.59
N THR A 561 -16.93 -22.49 12.52
CA THR A 561 -17.80 -21.51 11.87
C THR A 561 -19.27 -21.68 12.24
N GLY A 562 -19.74 -22.90 12.51
CA GLY A 562 -21.14 -23.22 12.80
C GLY A 562 -22.00 -23.43 11.58
N ILE A 563 -21.37 -23.41 10.42
CA ILE A 563 -22.01 -23.58 9.13
C ILE A 563 -21.89 -25.06 8.77
N LEU A 564 -23.04 -25.69 8.56
CA LEU A 564 -23.11 -27.01 7.95
C LEU A 564 -23.03 -26.85 6.44
N PRO A 565 -22.29 -27.71 5.71
CA PRO A 565 -22.37 -27.77 4.26
C PRO A 565 -23.83 -27.97 3.82
N GLU A 566 -24.25 -27.33 2.73
CA GLU A 566 -25.60 -27.50 2.18
C GLU A 566 -25.85 -28.99 1.87
N ASN A 567 -27.01 -29.50 2.30
CA ASN A 567 -27.45 -30.91 2.24
C ASN A 567 -26.92 -31.86 3.33
N LEU A 568 -26.36 -31.35 4.45
CA LEU A 568 -25.91 -32.18 5.56
C LEU A 568 -26.84 -32.04 6.78
N SER A 569 -27.57 -33.10 7.11
CA SER A 569 -28.49 -33.13 8.26
C SER A 569 -27.73 -33.25 9.59
N LYS A 570 -28.40 -32.91 10.70
CA LYS A 570 -27.84 -33.09 12.05
C LYS A 570 -27.50 -34.55 12.35
N GLN A 571 -28.31 -35.50 11.88
CA GLN A 571 -28.05 -36.93 12.06
C GLN A 571 -26.80 -37.37 11.28
N GLU A 572 -26.66 -36.89 10.04
CA GLU A 572 -25.47 -37.19 9.23
C GLU A 572 -24.20 -36.60 9.86
N LEU A 573 -24.29 -35.41 10.47
CA LEU A 573 -23.19 -34.81 11.23
C LEU A 573 -22.78 -35.67 12.44
N GLU A 574 -23.75 -36.22 13.19
CA GLU A 574 -23.47 -37.16 14.27
C GLU A 574 -22.79 -38.44 13.72
N ASP A 575 -23.29 -38.99 12.61
CA ASP A 575 -22.70 -40.17 11.98
C ASP A 575 -21.28 -39.90 11.43
N TYR A 576 -21.01 -38.69 10.93
CA TYR A 576 -19.66 -38.26 10.52
C TYR A 576 -18.72 -38.20 11.73
N CYS A 577 -19.17 -37.61 12.84
CA CYS A 577 -18.38 -37.53 14.06
C CYS A 577 -18.06 -38.94 14.59
N ASP A 578 -19.05 -39.84 14.61
CA ASP A 578 -18.85 -41.24 15.03
C ASP A 578 -17.84 -41.99 14.15
N ARG A 579 -17.88 -41.78 12.82
CA ARG A 579 -16.88 -42.32 11.89
C ARG A 579 -15.49 -41.73 12.14
N LEU A 580 -15.37 -40.42 12.39
CA LEU A 580 -14.10 -39.76 12.69
C LEU A 580 -13.51 -40.20 14.03
N ILE A 581 -14.33 -40.42 15.05
CA ILE A 581 -13.91 -40.97 16.34
C ILE A 581 -13.30 -42.37 16.14
N THR A 582 -13.86 -43.18 15.24
CA THR A 582 -13.38 -44.53 14.94
C THR A 582 -12.13 -44.53 14.06
N ASN A 583 -12.11 -43.73 12.99
CA ASN A 583 -11.09 -43.79 11.94
C ASN A 583 -9.89 -42.86 12.21
N SER A 584 -10.09 -41.75 12.93
CA SER A 584 -9.09 -40.69 13.15
C SER A 584 -9.13 -40.13 14.59
N PRO A 585 -9.05 -40.97 15.64
CA PRO A 585 -9.27 -40.57 17.04
C PRO A 585 -8.33 -39.46 17.53
N ASN A 586 -7.07 -39.44 17.08
CA ASN A 586 -6.09 -38.42 17.49
C ASN A 586 -6.39 -37.03 16.89
N GLN A 587 -6.97 -36.99 15.68
CA GLN A 587 -7.36 -35.72 15.06
C GLN A 587 -8.60 -35.14 15.75
N VAL A 588 -9.55 -35.98 16.14
CA VAL A 588 -10.72 -35.57 16.96
C VAL A 588 -10.26 -35.08 18.34
N LYS A 589 -9.31 -35.77 19.01
CA LYS A 589 -8.71 -35.29 20.27
C LYS A 589 -8.10 -33.90 20.13
N SER A 590 -7.30 -33.68 19.09
CA SER A 590 -6.68 -32.38 18.81
C SER A 590 -7.73 -31.30 18.60
N LEU A 591 -8.80 -31.61 17.85
CA LEU A 591 -9.88 -30.67 17.58
C LEU A 591 -10.67 -30.29 18.82
N VAL A 592 -10.97 -31.25 19.69
CA VAL A 592 -11.63 -31.02 20.98
C VAL A 592 -10.74 -30.18 21.90
N GLN A 593 -9.43 -30.48 21.96
CA GLN A 593 -8.44 -29.67 22.69
C GLN A 593 -8.35 -28.23 22.17
N GLN A 594 -8.44 -28.03 20.85
CA GLN A 594 -8.53 -26.69 20.26
C GLN A 594 -9.85 -26.00 20.59
N SER A 595 -10.96 -26.74 20.60
CA SER A 595 -12.29 -26.21 20.94
C SER A 595 -12.36 -25.72 22.37
N LEU A 596 -11.65 -26.35 23.30
CA LEU A 596 -11.57 -25.93 24.70
C LEU A 596 -10.89 -24.55 24.88
N LYS A 597 -10.12 -24.08 23.89
CA LYS A 597 -9.53 -22.73 23.88
C LYS A 597 -10.50 -21.66 23.39
N ASN A 598 -11.65 -22.03 22.82
CA ASN A 598 -12.64 -21.10 22.28
C ASN A 598 -14.06 -21.41 22.80
N PRO A 599 -14.64 -20.54 23.65
CA PRO A 599 -15.96 -20.78 24.26
C PRO A 599 -17.07 -21.07 23.26
N LYS A 600 -17.06 -20.43 22.07
CA LYS A 600 -18.09 -20.62 21.04
C LYS A 600 -17.98 -21.99 20.37
N HIS A 601 -16.77 -22.48 20.15
CA HIS A 601 -16.53 -23.80 19.54
C HIS A 601 -16.93 -24.91 20.51
N LEU A 602 -16.55 -24.78 21.78
CA LEU A 602 -16.95 -25.72 22.83
C LEU A 602 -18.47 -25.74 23.05
N GLN A 603 -19.10 -24.57 23.06
CA GLN A 603 -20.57 -24.45 23.14
C GLN A 603 -21.26 -25.15 21.96
N ARG A 604 -20.70 -25.01 20.75
CA ARG A 604 -21.22 -25.67 19.55
C ARG A 604 -21.03 -27.18 19.61
N LEU A 605 -19.86 -27.67 20.02
CA LEU A 605 -19.61 -29.09 20.25
C LEU A 605 -20.62 -29.68 21.24
N ILE A 606 -20.90 -28.99 22.34
CA ILE A 606 -21.80 -29.51 23.37
C ILE A 606 -23.26 -29.44 22.91
N TYR A 607 -23.73 -28.32 22.34
CA TYR A 607 -25.13 -28.20 21.96
C TYR A 607 -25.54 -29.03 20.75
N GLN A 608 -24.61 -29.27 19.82
CA GLN A 608 -24.95 -29.89 18.54
C GLN A 608 -24.85 -31.42 18.55
N PHE A 609 -24.13 -31.99 19.52
CA PHE A 609 -23.95 -33.44 19.65
C PHE A 609 -24.66 -33.99 20.88
N SER A 610 -25.22 -35.19 20.75
CA SER A 610 -25.88 -35.92 21.84
C SER A 610 -24.92 -36.27 22.99
N ASP A 611 -25.48 -36.52 24.18
CA ASP A 611 -24.68 -37.01 25.32
C ASP A 611 -23.98 -38.33 24.99
N ALA A 612 -24.55 -39.16 24.12
CA ALA A 612 -23.94 -40.40 23.66
C ALA A 612 -22.67 -40.13 22.83
N THR A 613 -22.71 -39.18 21.89
CA THR A 613 -21.53 -38.78 21.11
C THR A 613 -20.49 -38.08 21.98
N LEU A 614 -20.90 -37.22 22.91
CA LEU A 614 -20.01 -36.57 23.86
C LEU A 614 -19.31 -37.58 24.79
N LEU A 615 -20.00 -38.66 25.20
CA LEU A 615 -19.40 -39.76 25.94
C LEU A 615 -18.36 -40.52 25.10
N LYS A 616 -18.62 -40.77 23.80
CA LYS A 616 -17.61 -41.37 22.91
C LYS A 616 -16.37 -40.48 22.78
N ILE A 617 -16.56 -39.16 22.67
CA ILE A 617 -15.47 -38.18 22.67
C ILE A 617 -14.71 -38.20 24.01
N ALA A 618 -15.39 -38.21 25.15
CA ALA A 618 -14.76 -38.32 26.46
C ALA A 618 -13.99 -39.65 26.61
N GLY A 619 -14.50 -40.74 26.04
CA GLY A 619 -13.85 -42.05 25.99
C GLY A 619 -12.50 -42.02 25.29
N LEU A 620 -12.31 -41.15 24.29
CA LEU A 620 -11.01 -40.96 23.66
C LEU A 620 -9.93 -40.55 24.69
N PHE A 621 -10.28 -39.70 25.65
CA PHE A 621 -9.35 -39.19 26.67
C PHE A 621 -9.20 -40.11 27.88
N THR A 622 -10.27 -40.83 28.22
CA THR A 622 -10.41 -41.45 29.54
C THR A 622 -10.40 -42.98 29.54
N GLY A 623 -10.49 -43.59 28.35
CA GLY A 623 -10.52 -45.05 28.19
C GLY A 623 -11.63 -45.68 29.03
N ASP A 624 -11.26 -46.65 29.88
CA ASP A 624 -12.19 -47.42 30.72
C ASP A 624 -12.93 -46.57 31.76
N SER A 625 -12.50 -45.32 32.01
CA SER A 625 -13.12 -44.42 33.00
C SER A 625 -14.38 -43.72 32.47
N VAL A 626 -14.71 -43.87 31.18
CA VAL A 626 -15.89 -43.24 30.55
C VAL A 626 -17.21 -43.63 31.23
N GLN A 627 -17.28 -44.85 31.78
CA GLN A 627 -18.47 -45.33 32.48
C GLN A 627 -18.76 -44.50 33.73
N PHE A 628 -17.73 -44.13 34.50
CA PHE A 628 -17.89 -43.25 35.66
C PHE A 628 -18.40 -41.86 35.26
N ILE A 629 -17.96 -41.32 34.13
CA ILE A 629 -18.42 -40.01 33.63
C ILE A 629 -19.90 -40.07 33.24
N ALA A 630 -20.32 -41.16 32.59
CA ALA A 630 -21.72 -41.40 32.26
C ALA A 630 -22.59 -41.46 33.52
N ASP A 631 -22.14 -42.20 34.54
CA ASP A 631 -22.85 -42.35 35.81
C ASP A 631 -22.88 -41.02 36.60
N TYR A 632 -21.76 -40.30 36.68
CA TYR A 632 -21.66 -39.00 37.33
C TYR A 632 -22.58 -37.96 36.67
N ASN A 633 -22.54 -37.83 35.34
CA ASN A 633 -23.38 -36.89 34.59
C ASN A 633 -24.88 -37.19 34.77
N THR A 634 -25.24 -38.48 34.87
CA THR A 634 -26.61 -38.93 35.15
C THR A 634 -27.05 -38.54 36.56
N ASP A 635 -26.19 -38.71 37.56
CA ASP A 635 -26.50 -38.48 38.96
C ASP A 635 -26.55 -36.98 39.33
N ILE A 636 -25.60 -36.18 38.81
CA ILE A 636 -25.44 -34.79 39.26
C ILE A 636 -26.47 -33.84 38.65
N LYS A 637 -26.94 -34.13 37.44
CA LYS A 637 -27.92 -33.31 36.73
C LYS A 637 -29.20 -33.06 37.56
N PRO A 638 -29.92 -34.07 38.08
CA PRO A 638 -31.11 -33.83 38.88
C PRO A 638 -30.80 -33.14 40.22
N VAL A 639 -29.62 -33.36 40.80
CA VAL A 639 -29.19 -32.67 42.03
C VAL A 639 -29.10 -31.16 41.79
N LEU A 640 -28.47 -30.76 40.69
CA LEU A 640 -28.31 -29.35 40.33
C LEU A 640 -29.63 -28.71 39.87
N GLU A 641 -30.53 -29.45 39.22
CA GLU A 641 -31.86 -28.93 38.85
C GLU A 641 -32.72 -28.59 40.09
N GLU A 642 -32.48 -29.25 41.23
CA GLU A 642 -33.26 -29.07 42.46
C GLU A 642 -32.62 -28.16 43.52
N LEU A 643 -31.36 -27.73 43.36
CA LEU A 643 -30.65 -26.89 44.32
C LEU A 643 -31.07 -25.42 44.23
N GLU A 644 -31.26 -24.72 45.35
CA GLU A 644 -31.72 -23.32 45.33
C GLU A 644 -30.80 -22.38 44.55
N GLN A 645 -29.49 -22.62 44.61
CA GLN A 645 -28.50 -21.80 43.91
C GLN A 645 -28.49 -22.02 42.39
N THR A 646 -29.03 -23.15 41.90
CA THR A 646 -28.95 -23.55 40.48
C THR A 646 -30.29 -23.81 39.81
N ARG A 647 -31.40 -23.89 40.56
CA ARG A 647 -32.77 -24.17 40.04
C ARG A 647 -33.27 -23.19 38.97
N ASN A 648 -32.72 -21.97 38.96
CA ASN A 648 -33.10 -20.92 38.00
C ASN A 648 -32.27 -20.98 36.70
N ILE A 649 -31.30 -21.90 36.60
CA ILE A 649 -30.47 -22.07 35.41
C ILE A 649 -31.24 -22.92 34.39
N PRO A 650 -31.44 -22.46 33.13
CA PRO A 650 -32.12 -23.26 32.11
C PRO A 650 -31.43 -24.60 31.88
N ALA A 651 -32.20 -25.69 31.69
CA ALA A 651 -31.66 -27.05 31.54
C ALA A 651 -30.59 -27.19 30.43
N ALA A 652 -30.74 -26.44 29.32
CA ALA A 652 -29.73 -26.39 28.27
C ALA A 652 -28.42 -25.74 28.75
N LYS A 653 -28.50 -24.63 29.50
CA LYS A 653 -27.32 -23.98 30.09
C LYS A 653 -26.69 -24.88 31.15
N LEU A 654 -27.49 -25.56 31.97
CA LEU A 654 -26.97 -26.49 32.98
C LEU A 654 -26.22 -27.67 32.33
N ARG A 655 -26.77 -28.24 31.25
CA ARG A 655 -26.08 -29.26 30.43
C ARG A 655 -24.75 -28.74 29.88
N LEU A 656 -24.71 -27.49 29.43
CA LEU A 656 -23.48 -26.84 28.97
C LEU A 656 -22.43 -26.79 30.09
N GLU A 657 -22.79 -26.30 31.27
CA GLU A 657 -21.84 -26.16 32.40
C GLU A 657 -21.27 -27.51 32.85
N ILE A 658 -22.11 -28.55 32.92
CA ILE A 658 -21.68 -29.90 33.33
C ILE A 658 -20.68 -30.46 32.32
N TRP A 659 -21.01 -30.44 31.02
CA TRP A 659 -20.13 -30.99 29.98
C TRP A 659 -18.85 -30.16 29.76
N GLN A 660 -18.92 -28.83 29.90
CA GLN A 660 -17.73 -27.99 29.83
C GLN A 660 -16.74 -28.33 30.95
N GLY A 661 -17.21 -28.43 32.19
CA GLY A 661 -16.34 -28.80 33.31
C GLY A 661 -15.75 -30.21 33.15
N ILE A 662 -16.53 -31.18 32.65
CA ILE A 662 -16.04 -32.55 32.39
C ILE A 662 -14.94 -32.53 31.32
N LEU A 663 -15.19 -31.90 30.16
CA LEU A 663 -14.24 -31.86 29.05
C LEU A 663 -12.96 -31.09 29.41
N LEU A 664 -13.06 -30.00 30.18
CA LEU A 664 -11.91 -29.24 30.68
C LEU A 664 -11.04 -30.08 31.62
N SER A 665 -11.66 -30.84 32.53
CA SER A 665 -10.91 -31.66 33.48
C SER A 665 -10.17 -32.79 32.77
N ILE A 666 -10.85 -33.58 31.93
CA ILE A 666 -10.27 -34.78 31.29
C ILE A 666 -9.27 -34.49 30.17
N SER A 667 -9.35 -33.31 29.54
CA SER A 667 -8.43 -32.92 28.46
C SER A 667 -7.09 -32.40 28.97
N SER A 668 -7.02 -32.02 30.26
CA SER A 668 -5.81 -31.54 30.93
C SER A 668 -4.91 -32.66 31.45
N GLU A 669 -5.42 -33.90 31.52
CA GLU A 669 -4.70 -35.04 32.06
C GLU A 669 -4.02 -35.85 30.95
N SER A 670 -2.68 -35.93 30.98
CA SER A 670 -1.88 -36.74 30.05
C SER A 670 -1.89 -38.24 30.36
N LYS A 671 -2.74 -38.69 31.29
CA LYS A 671 -2.75 -40.05 31.83
C LYS A 671 -4.03 -40.78 31.42
N THR A 672 -3.89 -42.07 31.13
CA THR A 672 -5.00 -42.96 30.74
C THR A 672 -6.00 -43.28 31.86
N LYS A 673 -5.79 -42.79 33.09
CA LYS A 673 -6.63 -43.06 34.26
C LYS A 673 -7.02 -41.74 34.93
N VAL A 674 -8.32 -41.44 34.91
CA VAL A 674 -8.90 -40.19 35.42
C VAL A 674 -8.91 -40.16 36.95
N ASP A 675 -8.45 -39.06 37.56
CA ASP A 675 -8.67 -38.82 38.99
C ASP A 675 -10.11 -38.35 39.23
N LYS A 676 -10.95 -39.28 39.70
CA LYS A 676 -12.39 -39.04 39.93
C LYS A 676 -12.66 -37.90 40.93
N LEU A 677 -11.82 -37.75 41.97
CA LEU A 677 -11.99 -36.70 42.97
C LEU A 677 -11.73 -35.34 42.35
N LYS A 678 -10.62 -35.23 41.62
CA LYS A 678 -10.24 -34.01 40.93
C LYS A 678 -11.25 -33.62 39.85
N LEU A 679 -11.76 -34.58 39.08
CA LEU A 679 -12.80 -34.32 38.07
C LEU A 679 -14.04 -33.69 38.69
N VAL A 680 -14.51 -34.23 39.82
CA VAL A 680 -15.70 -33.71 40.51
C VAL A 680 -15.42 -32.32 41.10
N GLN A 681 -14.25 -32.10 41.71
CA GLN A 681 -13.85 -30.78 42.24
C GLN A 681 -13.78 -29.72 41.14
N ASP A 682 -13.12 -30.03 40.02
CA ASP A 682 -13.00 -29.13 38.87
C ASP A 682 -14.37 -28.81 38.27
N ASN A 683 -15.26 -29.81 38.19
CA ASN A 683 -16.60 -29.65 37.64
C ASN A 683 -17.48 -28.74 38.53
N PHE A 684 -17.46 -28.94 39.86
CA PHE A 684 -18.20 -28.07 40.78
C PHE A 684 -17.65 -26.65 40.82
N LEU A 685 -16.33 -26.50 40.77
CA LEU A 685 -15.69 -25.19 40.72
C LEU A 685 -16.10 -24.44 39.45
N HIS A 686 -16.14 -25.14 38.31
CA HIS A 686 -16.63 -24.60 37.05
C HIS A 686 -18.08 -24.14 37.17
N ILE A 687 -19.00 -25.01 37.63
CA ILE A 687 -20.43 -24.69 37.75
C ILE A 687 -20.67 -23.48 38.67
N ALA A 688 -19.99 -23.41 39.82
CA ALA A 688 -20.15 -22.31 40.76
C ALA A 688 -19.63 -20.99 40.17
N SER A 689 -18.42 -21.01 39.59
CA SER A 689 -17.79 -19.80 39.05
C SER A 689 -18.52 -19.25 37.83
N SER A 690 -18.99 -20.10 36.90
CA SER A 690 -19.78 -19.69 35.72
C SER A 690 -21.13 -19.07 36.07
N ASN A 691 -21.67 -19.38 37.25
CA ASN A 691 -23.00 -18.91 37.69
C ASN A 691 -22.94 -17.94 38.88
N ARG A 692 -21.74 -17.42 39.22
CA ARG A 692 -21.51 -16.47 40.33
C ARG A 692 -22.01 -16.97 41.68
N ILE A 693 -21.91 -18.27 41.91
CA ILE A 693 -22.29 -18.91 43.16
C ILE A 693 -21.06 -18.93 44.09
N ASN A 694 -21.25 -18.57 45.36
CA ASN A 694 -20.21 -18.70 46.38
C ASN A 694 -19.83 -20.19 46.52
N TYR A 695 -18.58 -20.52 46.23
CA TYR A 695 -18.14 -21.92 46.13
C TYR A 695 -18.22 -22.68 47.46
N PRO A 696 -17.75 -22.14 48.60
CA PRO A 696 -18.02 -22.74 49.92
C PRO A 696 -19.50 -23.05 50.18
N ASP A 697 -20.40 -22.10 49.94
CA ASP A 697 -21.83 -22.27 50.21
C ASP A 697 -22.47 -23.29 49.24
N PHE A 698 -21.99 -23.32 48.01
CA PHE A 698 -22.39 -24.27 46.97
C PHE A 698 -22.01 -25.71 47.33
N ILE A 699 -20.76 -25.94 47.74
CA ILE A 699 -20.28 -27.27 48.14
C ILE A 699 -21.08 -27.79 49.34
N ASN A 700 -21.31 -26.94 50.36
CA ASN A 700 -22.12 -27.32 51.52
C ASN A 700 -23.54 -27.76 51.12
N SER A 701 -24.15 -27.06 50.15
CA SER A 701 -25.50 -27.34 49.68
C SER A 701 -25.59 -28.64 48.86
N ILE A 702 -24.58 -28.91 48.01
CA ILE A 702 -24.47 -30.16 47.26
C ILE A 702 -24.32 -31.35 48.20
N VAL A 703 -23.40 -31.26 49.19
CA VAL A 703 -23.16 -32.32 50.19
C VAL A 703 -24.45 -32.66 50.92
N ALA A 704 -25.15 -31.65 51.45
CA ALA A 704 -26.41 -31.86 52.16
C ALA A 704 -27.50 -32.52 51.29
N LYS A 705 -27.61 -32.13 50.02
CA LYS A 705 -28.60 -32.70 49.09
C LYS A 705 -28.31 -34.16 48.74
N ILE A 706 -27.04 -34.50 48.54
CA ILE A 706 -26.61 -35.86 48.21
C ILE A 706 -26.75 -36.79 49.42
N GLU A 707 -26.39 -36.35 50.62
CA GLU A 707 -26.66 -37.10 51.85
C GLU A 707 -28.14 -37.42 52.03
N HIS A 708 -29.02 -36.45 51.74
CA HIS A 708 -30.46 -36.66 51.79
C HIS A 708 -30.94 -37.73 50.78
N LEU A 709 -30.43 -37.71 49.54
CA LEU A 709 -30.77 -38.71 48.52
C LEU A 709 -30.31 -40.13 48.91
N VAL A 710 -29.11 -40.24 49.50
CA VAL A 710 -28.57 -41.50 50.02
C VAL A 710 -29.44 -42.04 51.16
N ARG A 711 -29.84 -41.19 52.13
CA ARG A 711 -30.76 -41.57 53.23
C ARG A 711 -32.14 -41.98 52.72
N ALA A 712 -32.62 -41.37 51.64
CA ALA A 712 -33.90 -41.67 51.01
C ALA A 712 -33.90 -42.95 50.14
N ARG A 713 -32.80 -43.73 50.11
CA ARG A 713 -32.61 -44.94 49.28
C ARG A 713 -32.78 -44.72 47.78
N LYS A 714 -32.63 -43.49 47.28
CA LYS A 714 -32.51 -43.24 45.83
C LYS A 714 -31.07 -43.58 45.43
N GLY A 715 -30.87 -44.73 44.80
CA GLY A 715 -29.55 -45.20 44.39
C GLY A 715 -28.90 -44.24 43.38
N LEU A 716 -27.72 -43.71 43.72
CA LEU A 716 -26.84 -43.01 42.80
C LEU A 716 -25.99 -44.05 42.05
N LYS A 717 -25.77 -43.86 40.75
CA LYS A 717 -24.98 -44.78 39.92
C LYS A 717 -23.48 -44.62 40.10
N SER A 718 -23.03 -43.44 40.49
CA SER A 718 -21.63 -43.03 40.64
C SER A 718 -21.13 -43.12 42.08
N THR A 719 -19.81 -43.13 42.25
CA THR A 719 -19.15 -43.06 43.57
C THR A 719 -19.08 -41.63 44.13
N LEU A 720 -19.99 -40.74 43.71
CA LEU A 720 -19.99 -39.32 44.08
C LEU A 720 -20.08 -39.06 45.61
N PRO A 721 -20.89 -39.80 46.40
CA PRO A 721 -20.93 -39.61 47.85
C PRO A 721 -19.56 -39.80 48.53
N GLU A 722 -18.81 -40.85 48.16
CA GLU A 722 -17.48 -41.14 48.72
C GLU A 722 -16.42 -40.08 48.35
N ILE A 723 -16.66 -39.38 47.24
CA ILE A 723 -15.76 -38.33 46.74
C ILE A 723 -15.96 -37.02 47.50
N LEU A 724 -17.19 -36.70 47.88
CA LEU A 724 -17.54 -35.44 48.55
C LEU A 724 -16.93 -35.30 49.94
N ASP A 725 -16.75 -36.40 50.66
CA ASP A 725 -16.14 -36.44 52.00
C ASP A 725 -14.67 -35.97 52.03
N ARG A 726 -14.05 -35.72 50.86
CA ARG A 726 -12.61 -35.46 50.70
C ARG A 726 -12.24 -34.04 50.25
N ILE A 727 -13.17 -33.06 50.23
CA ILE A 727 -12.94 -31.68 49.72
C ILE A 727 -12.60 -30.67 50.87
N GLN A 728 -11.56 -29.79 50.75
CA GLN A 728 -11.11 -28.78 51.78
C GLN A 728 -11.02 -27.29 51.26
N ILE A 729 -11.03 -26.24 52.13
CA ILE A 729 -11.03 -24.76 51.81
C ILE A 729 -9.77 -23.98 52.36
N PRO A 730 -8.86 -23.34 51.55
CA PRO A 730 -7.57 -22.67 51.91
C PRO A 730 -7.48 -21.12 52.16
N SER A 731 -6.34 -20.66 52.75
CA SER A 731 -6.01 -19.35 53.40
C SER A 731 -5.45 -18.18 52.54
N GLN A 732 -5.39 -18.28 51.23
CA GLN A 732 -4.74 -17.32 50.30
C GLN A 732 -5.53 -16.00 50.04
N TYR A 733 -6.60 -15.75 50.80
CA TYR A 733 -7.60 -14.69 50.60
C TYR A 733 -7.14 -13.23 50.89
N THR A 734 -6.11 -12.99 51.72
CA THR A 734 -5.77 -11.65 52.26
C THR A 734 -4.91 -10.77 51.34
N GLN A 735 -4.05 -11.34 50.50
CA GLN A 735 -3.12 -10.59 49.64
C GLN A 735 -3.81 -9.93 48.43
N LEU A 736 -4.95 -10.49 48.01
CA LEU A 736 -5.77 -10.00 46.90
C LEU A 736 -6.45 -8.65 47.17
N ILE A 737 -6.60 -8.29 48.45
CA ILE A 737 -7.24 -7.04 48.85
C ILE A 737 -6.34 -5.82 48.55
N LYS A 738 -5.01 -5.94 48.64
CA LYS A 738 -4.08 -4.82 48.34
C LYS A 738 -3.97 -4.51 46.84
N GLU A 739 -4.05 -5.53 46.00
CA GLU A 739 -3.96 -5.35 44.54
C GLU A 739 -5.23 -4.73 43.95
N ARG A 740 -6.35 -4.88 44.66
CA ARG A 740 -7.60 -4.20 44.35
C ARG A 740 -7.46 -2.68 44.33
N GLU A 741 -6.73 -2.10 45.28
CA GLU A 741 -6.56 -0.64 45.37
C GLU A 741 -5.71 -0.09 44.22
N GLN A 742 -4.76 -0.87 43.72
CA GLN A 742 -3.91 -0.50 42.58
C GLN A 742 -4.63 -0.62 41.23
N LEU A 743 -5.65 -1.48 41.13
CA LEU A 743 -6.50 -1.57 39.92
C LEU A 743 -7.27 -0.28 39.66
N GLU A 744 -7.69 0.45 40.69
CA GLU A 744 -8.41 1.73 40.54
C GLU A 744 -7.51 2.80 39.91
N HIS A 745 -6.22 2.83 40.27
CA HIS A 745 -5.24 3.76 39.67
C HIS A 745 -5.00 3.48 38.18
N LEU A 746 -4.93 2.19 37.79
CA LEU A 746 -4.77 1.79 36.38
C LEU A 746 -5.99 2.18 35.53
N LEU A 747 -7.19 2.11 36.12
CA LEU A 747 -8.44 2.49 35.47
C LEU A 747 -8.48 4.00 35.20
N MET A 748 -7.96 4.81 36.13
CA MET A 748 -7.82 6.27 35.99
C MET A 748 -6.80 6.65 34.90
N GLU A 749 -5.64 5.98 34.84
CA GLU A 749 -4.66 6.20 33.76
C GLU A 749 -5.23 5.88 32.36
N LEU A 750 -6.00 4.79 32.24
CA LEU A 750 -6.68 4.42 30.99
C LEU A 750 -7.76 5.43 30.58
N GLN A 751 -8.42 6.10 31.53
CA GLN A 751 -9.36 7.18 31.24
C GLN A 751 -8.65 8.42 30.67
N HIS A 752 -7.48 8.77 31.20
CA HIS A 752 -6.68 9.89 30.67
C HIS A 752 -6.15 9.62 29.25
N LEU A 753 -5.72 8.38 28.97
CA LEU A 753 -5.33 7.97 27.62
C LEU A 753 -6.49 8.11 26.62
N ASP A 754 -7.69 7.64 26.97
CA ASP A 754 -8.87 7.65 26.08
C ASP A 754 -9.33 9.06 25.65
N LEU A 755 -9.00 10.09 26.44
CA LEU A 755 -9.34 11.49 26.17
C LEU A 755 -8.41 12.15 25.13
N ASN A 756 -7.32 11.50 24.71
CA ASN A 756 -6.44 12.02 23.68
C ASN A 756 -7.04 11.82 22.27
N SER A 757 -7.25 12.93 21.54
CA SER A 757 -7.92 12.96 20.24
C SER A 757 -7.11 12.33 19.10
N GLN A 758 -5.80 12.12 19.28
CA GLN A 758 -4.90 11.54 18.28
C GLN A 758 -4.79 10.01 18.35
N ILE A 759 -5.54 9.34 19.24
CA ILE A 759 -5.51 7.88 19.38
C ILE A 759 -6.39 7.20 18.33
N PHE A 760 -5.76 6.32 17.55
CA PHE A 760 -6.43 5.53 16.51
C PHE A 760 -7.54 4.62 17.08
N PRO A 761 -8.60 4.32 16.29
CA PRO A 761 -9.73 3.52 16.75
C PRO A 761 -9.34 2.16 17.33
N GLN A 762 -8.29 1.52 16.81
CA GLN A 762 -7.77 0.24 17.31
C GLN A 762 -7.23 0.34 18.74
N HIS A 763 -6.55 1.43 19.06
CA HIS A 763 -6.04 1.67 20.41
C HIS A 763 -7.16 2.09 21.36
N LYS A 764 -8.18 2.82 20.89
CA LYS A 764 -9.41 3.04 21.67
C LYS A 764 -10.12 1.72 21.98
N GLN A 765 -10.14 0.79 21.03
CA GLN A 765 -10.67 -0.55 21.27
C GLN A 765 -9.82 -1.32 22.29
N GLN A 766 -8.49 -1.23 22.24
CA GLN A 766 -7.58 -1.85 23.21
C GLN A 766 -7.68 -1.22 24.61
N ILE A 767 -7.84 0.11 24.71
CA ILE A 767 -8.10 0.84 25.96
C ILE A 767 -9.41 0.33 26.58
N ASN A 768 -10.47 0.22 25.78
CA ASN A 768 -11.76 -0.30 26.24
C ASN A 768 -11.68 -1.78 26.62
N GLN A 769 -10.87 -2.58 25.92
CA GLN A 769 -10.60 -3.98 26.29
C GLN A 769 -9.86 -4.07 27.63
N LEU A 770 -8.79 -3.30 27.85
CA LEU A 770 -8.07 -3.28 29.12
C LEU A 770 -8.94 -2.76 30.27
N LYS A 771 -9.76 -1.72 30.05
CA LYS A 771 -10.77 -1.28 31.03
C LYS A 771 -11.69 -2.43 31.41
N THR A 772 -12.18 -3.17 30.42
CA THR A 772 -13.05 -4.33 30.63
C THR A 772 -12.31 -5.46 31.38
N GLU A 773 -11.06 -5.75 31.05
CA GLU A 773 -10.28 -6.81 31.72
C GLU A 773 -9.88 -6.44 33.15
N ILE A 774 -9.60 -5.17 33.43
CA ILE A 774 -9.38 -4.63 34.78
C ILE A 774 -10.68 -4.72 35.58
N GLU A 775 -11.83 -4.40 34.99
CA GLU A 775 -13.14 -4.56 35.63
C GLU A 775 -13.46 -6.06 35.90
N ILE A 776 -13.08 -6.96 34.98
CA ILE A 776 -13.19 -8.41 35.15
C ILE A 776 -12.29 -8.89 36.30
N LEU A 777 -11.05 -8.41 36.38
CA LEU A 777 -10.13 -8.78 37.45
C LEU A 777 -10.59 -8.22 38.81
N ARG A 778 -11.11 -6.98 38.83
CA ARG A 778 -11.75 -6.37 40.00
C ARG A 778 -12.92 -7.21 40.49
N ASN A 779 -13.76 -7.70 39.58
CA ASN A 779 -14.88 -8.59 39.89
C ASN A 779 -14.43 -9.99 40.33
N ALA A 780 -13.33 -10.50 39.79
CA ALA A 780 -12.69 -11.76 40.18
C ALA A 780 -12.07 -11.71 41.59
N ILE A 781 -11.43 -10.59 41.94
CA ILE A 781 -10.90 -10.31 43.29
C ILE A 781 -12.03 -10.19 44.32
N ASN A 782 -13.18 -9.66 43.92
CA ASN A 782 -14.38 -9.58 44.76
C ASN A 782 -15.11 -10.93 44.91
N ASN A 783 -14.63 -12.02 44.29
CA ASN A 783 -15.25 -13.35 44.31
C ASN A 783 -14.61 -14.31 45.37
N PRO A 784 -15.36 -14.76 46.40
CA PRO A 784 -14.92 -15.68 47.45
C PRO A 784 -14.63 -17.13 47.03
N ALA A 785 -14.64 -17.47 45.73
CA ALA A 785 -14.13 -18.74 45.21
C ALA A 785 -12.69 -18.67 44.63
N GLN A 786 -12.20 -17.50 44.21
CA GLN A 786 -10.96 -17.38 43.44
C GLN A 786 -9.69 -17.01 44.21
N ALA A 787 -9.75 -16.79 45.51
CA ALA A 787 -8.57 -16.42 46.27
C ALA A 787 -7.77 -17.61 46.81
N GLN A 788 -8.16 -18.84 46.47
CA GLN A 788 -7.21 -19.96 46.36
C GLN A 788 -6.25 -19.80 45.18
N ARG A 789 -6.57 -18.90 44.23
CA ARG A 789 -5.72 -18.52 43.09
C ARG A 789 -5.10 -17.15 43.28
N SER A 790 -4.82 -16.77 44.52
CA SER A 790 -4.23 -15.46 44.82
C SER A 790 -2.97 -15.22 44.01
N SER A 791 -2.09 -16.20 43.89
CA SER A 791 -0.87 -16.11 43.07
C SER A 791 -1.16 -15.88 41.57
N GLU A 792 -2.22 -16.47 41.01
CA GLU A 792 -2.59 -16.27 39.59
C GLU A 792 -3.30 -14.95 39.35
N LEU A 793 -4.16 -14.51 40.27
CA LEU A 793 -4.79 -13.20 40.20
C LEU A 793 -3.76 -12.08 40.38
N ILE A 794 -2.79 -12.25 41.28
CA ILE A 794 -1.58 -11.42 41.42
C ILE A 794 -0.77 -11.42 40.10
N THR A 795 -0.63 -12.59 39.48
CA THR A 795 0.10 -12.71 38.21
C THR A 795 -0.65 -12.02 37.07
N ARG A 796 -1.98 -12.13 37.04
CA ARG A 796 -2.84 -11.50 36.03
C ARG A 796 -2.92 -10.00 36.22
N PHE A 797 -2.90 -9.52 37.46
CA PHE A 797 -2.73 -8.10 37.79
C PHE A 797 -1.43 -7.56 37.19
N LYS A 798 -0.29 -8.25 37.44
CA LYS A 798 1.01 -7.87 36.87
C LYS A 798 1.05 -7.96 35.34
N GLN A 799 0.33 -8.91 34.75
CA GLN A 799 0.20 -9.02 33.30
C GLN A 799 -0.60 -7.85 32.72
N LEU A 800 -1.71 -7.45 33.33
CA LEU A 800 -2.48 -6.28 32.91
C LEU A 800 -1.67 -4.99 33.03
N GLN A 801 -0.89 -4.83 34.11
CA GLN A 801 0.06 -3.72 34.23
C GLN A 801 1.07 -3.73 33.08
N LYS A 802 1.65 -4.88 32.75
CA LYS A 802 2.59 -5.01 31.62
C LYS A 802 1.92 -4.76 30.26
N SER A 803 0.68 -5.21 30.07
CA SER A 803 -0.10 -4.96 28.85
C SER A 803 -0.45 -3.49 28.71
N LEU A 804 -0.74 -2.78 29.80
CA LEU A 804 -0.94 -1.34 29.79
C LEU A 804 0.34 -0.60 29.41
N GLU A 805 1.48 -0.97 29.98
CA GLU A 805 2.78 -0.39 29.62
C GLU A 805 3.17 -0.72 28.16
N THR A 806 2.84 -1.92 27.69
CA THR A 806 3.02 -2.30 26.28
C THR A 806 2.09 -1.52 25.36
N LEU A 807 0.85 -1.27 25.77
CA LEU A 807 -0.09 -0.46 25.01
C LEU A 807 0.35 1.00 24.97
N LYS A 808 0.82 1.57 26.09
CA LYS A 808 1.42 2.91 26.12
C LYS A 808 2.63 2.97 25.19
N PHE A 809 3.50 1.96 25.23
CA PHE A 809 4.63 1.85 24.33
C PHE A 809 4.19 1.72 22.86
N ASN A 810 3.19 0.90 22.55
CA ASN A 810 2.68 0.73 21.20
C ASN A 810 1.95 1.97 20.67
N ILE A 811 1.17 2.66 21.51
CA ILE A 811 0.55 3.94 21.17
C ILE A 811 1.66 4.96 20.91
N GLN A 812 2.68 5.01 21.75
CA GLN A 812 3.83 5.89 21.53
C GLN A 812 4.59 5.51 20.25
N GLN A 813 4.80 4.23 19.99
CA GLN A 813 5.46 3.72 18.77
C GLN A 813 4.59 3.90 17.53
N GLU A 814 3.26 3.82 17.62
CA GLU A 814 2.34 4.06 16.50
C GLU A 814 2.11 5.54 16.24
N LEU A 815 2.11 6.37 17.27
CA LEU A 815 2.17 7.82 17.09
C LEU A 815 3.50 8.22 16.44
N ASN A 816 4.61 7.55 16.79
CA ASN A 816 5.90 7.71 16.13
C ASN A 816 5.95 7.01 14.74
N TYR A 817 5.19 5.92 14.48
CA TYR A 817 5.19 5.14 13.23
C TYR A 817 4.23 5.70 12.18
N ASN A 818 3.15 6.36 12.61
CA ASN A 818 2.24 7.11 11.72
C ASN A 818 2.76 8.50 11.37
N GLN A 819 3.82 8.97 12.05
CA GLN A 819 4.69 10.01 11.50
C GLN A 819 5.56 9.46 10.34
N THR A 820 5.71 8.13 10.21
CA THR A 820 6.65 7.47 9.29
C THR A 820 6.06 6.68 8.10
N ARG A 821 4.73 6.61 7.87
CA ARG A 821 4.19 6.04 6.61
C ARG A 821 2.86 6.66 6.13
N LEU A 822 2.94 7.44 5.05
CA LEU A 822 1.96 7.43 3.96
C LEU A 822 2.10 6.13 3.11
N PRO A 823 1.10 5.78 2.28
CA PRO A 823 0.98 4.45 1.65
C PRO A 823 2.00 4.21 0.53
N ASP A 824 2.37 2.93 0.33
CA ASP A 824 3.29 2.44 -0.72
C ASP A 824 2.78 2.80 -2.14
N THR A 825 3.20 3.96 -2.64
CA THR A 825 3.63 4.12 -4.04
C THR A 825 5.15 4.00 -4.03
N VAL A 826 5.74 3.15 -4.87
CA VAL A 826 7.20 3.03 -4.98
C VAL A 826 7.82 4.40 -5.19
N ASN A 827 8.44 4.94 -4.12
CA ASN A 827 9.44 6.00 -4.06
C ASN A 827 10.02 6.00 -2.63
N SER A 828 10.56 4.87 -2.17
CA SER A 828 11.32 4.86 -0.92
C SER A 828 12.70 5.48 -1.21
N PHE A 829 12.99 6.64 -0.59
CA PHE A 829 14.36 7.13 -0.47
C PHE A 829 15.21 6.01 0.15
N SER A 830 16.22 5.57 -0.59
CA SER A 830 17.14 4.50 -0.24
C SER A 830 18.37 5.06 0.49
N ASP A 831 19.14 4.19 1.15
CA ASP A 831 20.41 4.57 1.80
C ASP A 831 21.46 5.14 0.81
N SER A 832 21.27 4.96 -0.50
CA SER A 832 22.12 5.53 -1.55
C SER A 832 21.69 6.90 -2.05
N ASP A 833 20.51 7.39 -1.65
CA ASP A 833 20.00 8.65 -2.17
C ASP A 833 20.59 9.86 -1.44
N GLU A 834 21.04 10.84 -2.22
CA GLU A 834 21.67 12.06 -1.73
C GLU A 834 20.79 13.28 -2.05
N ILE A 835 20.38 14.00 -1.01
CA ILE A 835 19.58 15.23 -1.16
C ILE A 835 20.49 16.43 -0.93
N TYR A 836 20.69 17.20 -1.98
CA TYR A 836 21.47 18.43 -1.91
C TYR A 836 20.58 19.58 -1.46
N ILE A 837 21.04 20.33 -0.46
CA ILE A 837 20.32 21.46 0.12
C ILE A 837 21.24 22.67 0.26
N TYR A 838 20.68 23.88 0.26
CA TYR A 838 21.44 25.14 0.41
C TYR A 838 21.24 25.81 1.79
N ASN A 839 20.35 25.25 2.61
CA ASN A 839 19.92 25.79 3.90
C ASN A 839 20.33 24.88 5.07
N ALA A 840 21.42 24.10 4.91
CA ALA A 840 21.91 23.16 5.92
C ALA A 840 22.21 23.83 7.27
N GLY A 841 22.60 25.10 7.23
CA GLY A 841 22.90 25.92 8.40
C GLY A 841 21.70 26.19 9.31
N LEU A 842 20.46 25.97 8.82
CA LEU A 842 19.24 26.00 9.63
C LEU A 842 19.36 25.15 10.91
N ILE A 843 20.16 24.08 10.84
CA ILE A 843 20.38 23.18 11.97
C ILE A 843 20.94 23.90 13.21
N LEU A 844 21.66 25.01 13.04
CA LEU A 844 22.19 25.80 14.17
C LEU A 844 21.10 26.36 15.08
N LEU A 845 19.86 26.50 14.57
CA LEU A 845 18.72 27.01 15.30
C LEU A 845 18.01 25.95 16.16
N TRP A 846 18.35 24.67 16.02
CA TRP A 846 17.62 23.55 16.62
C TRP A 846 17.26 23.70 18.11
N PRO A 847 18.13 24.25 19.00
CA PRO A 847 17.80 24.34 20.44
C PRO A 847 16.66 25.30 20.73
N PHE A 848 16.37 26.23 19.80
CA PHE A 848 15.38 27.29 19.97
C PHE A 848 14.03 26.93 19.36
N LEU A 849 13.98 25.94 18.45
CA LEU A 849 12.80 25.64 17.63
C LEU A 849 11.58 25.23 18.44
N THR A 850 11.74 24.41 19.48
CA THR A 850 10.61 24.00 20.33
C THR A 850 9.94 25.18 21.02
N ARG A 851 10.73 26.09 21.60
CA ARG A 851 10.18 27.27 22.26
C ARG A 851 9.56 28.23 21.25
N PHE A 852 10.20 28.39 20.10
CA PHE A 852 9.70 29.21 19.00
C PHE A 852 8.30 28.74 18.57
N PHE A 853 8.13 27.47 18.21
CA PHE A 853 6.84 26.94 17.76
C PHE A 853 5.75 26.98 18.83
N VAL A 854 6.10 26.81 20.12
CA VAL A 854 5.14 26.98 21.22
C VAL A 854 4.65 28.43 21.31
N LYS A 855 5.56 29.40 21.19
CA LYS A 855 5.20 30.83 21.28
C LYS A 855 4.27 31.29 20.16
N ILE A 856 4.48 30.83 18.93
CA ILE A 856 3.62 31.15 17.78
C ILE A 856 2.38 30.25 17.72
N GLY A 857 2.18 29.35 18.68
CA GLY A 857 0.96 28.55 18.83
C GLY A 857 0.85 27.38 17.84
N LEU A 858 1.96 26.90 17.28
CA LEU A 858 1.97 25.73 16.38
C LEU A 858 2.13 24.39 17.12
N VAL A 859 2.75 24.43 18.32
CA VAL A 859 3.04 23.26 19.14
C VAL A 859 2.42 23.39 20.53
N GLN A 860 1.75 22.34 20.98
CA GLN A 860 1.24 22.19 22.34
C GLN A 860 1.64 20.82 22.90
N ASP A 861 2.05 20.75 24.18
CA ASP A 861 2.45 19.50 24.84
C ASP A 861 3.51 18.69 24.06
N LYS A 862 4.45 19.41 23.42
CA LYS A 862 5.54 18.88 22.58
C LYS A 862 5.09 18.18 21.28
N ILE A 863 3.86 18.41 20.81
CA ILE A 863 3.33 17.87 19.55
C ILE A 863 2.76 19.03 18.72
N PHE A 864 2.84 18.95 17.40
CA PHE A 864 2.13 19.89 16.52
C PHE A 864 0.61 19.75 16.69
N ILE A 865 -0.11 20.88 16.70
CA ILE A 865 -1.57 20.89 16.90
C ILE A 865 -2.31 20.17 15.75
N ASN A 866 -1.79 20.26 14.53
CA ASN A 866 -2.26 19.56 13.33
C ASN A 866 -1.21 19.59 12.22
N THR A 867 -1.44 18.87 11.12
CA THR A 867 -0.54 18.81 9.95
C THR A 867 -0.26 20.19 9.35
N THR A 868 -1.28 21.04 9.21
CA THR A 868 -1.13 22.41 8.71
C THR A 868 -0.18 23.25 9.57
N SER A 869 -0.12 22.98 10.88
CA SER A 869 0.82 23.65 11.79
C SER A 869 2.26 23.19 11.56
N ALA A 870 2.47 21.90 11.25
CA ALA A 870 3.79 21.38 10.88
C ALA A 870 4.26 21.94 9.53
N GLU A 871 3.38 21.96 8.52
CA GLU A 871 3.64 22.57 7.21
C GLU A 871 4.00 24.06 7.35
N ARG A 872 3.20 24.81 8.12
CA ARG A 872 3.46 26.22 8.40
C ARG A 872 4.79 26.43 9.12
N ALA A 873 5.13 25.56 10.07
CA ALA A 873 6.43 25.58 10.72
C ALA A 873 7.58 25.38 9.72
N ALA A 874 7.47 24.43 8.78
CA ALA A 874 8.50 24.19 7.76
C ALA A 874 8.74 25.42 6.87
N LEU A 875 7.67 26.15 6.51
CA LEU A 875 7.76 27.42 5.76
C LEU A 875 8.42 28.53 6.58
N LEU A 876 8.04 28.68 7.85
CA LEU A 876 8.67 29.67 8.75
C LEU A 876 10.14 29.37 8.99
N LEU A 877 10.53 28.10 9.05
CA LEU A 877 11.95 27.72 9.10
C LEU A 877 12.71 28.19 7.86
N GLN A 878 12.08 28.16 6.68
CA GLN A 878 12.73 28.67 5.47
C GLN A 878 12.85 30.19 5.50
N TYR A 879 11.80 30.87 5.97
CA TYR A 879 11.82 32.31 6.18
C TYR A 879 12.93 32.79 7.14
N LEU A 880 13.26 31.98 8.16
CA LEU A 880 14.41 32.26 9.04
C LEU A 880 15.74 32.29 8.27
N VAL A 881 15.89 31.46 7.23
CA VAL A 881 17.14 31.30 6.46
C VAL A 881 17.38 32.44 5.48
N ASP A 882 16.36 32.85 4.73
CA ASP A 882 16.54 33.77 3.58
C ASP A 882 15.61 34.98 3.56
N ASN A 883 14.72 35.12 4.56
CA ASN A 883 13.73 36.20 4.65
C ASN A 883 12.71 36.22 3.49
N SER A 884 12.61 35.13 2.71
CA SER A 884 11.74 35.03 1.55
C SER A 884 10.38 34.44 1.93
N THR A 885 9.31 35.04 1.43
CA THR A 885 7.96 34.42 1.41
C THR A 885 7.73 33.61 0.14
N GLU A 886 8.61 33.72 -0.85
CA GLU A 886 8.62 32.89 -2.06
C GLU A 886 9.46 31.65 -1.82
N ILE A 887 8.78 30.59 -1.39
CA ILE A 887 9.42 29.35 -0.99
C ILE A 887 9.15 28.29 -2.07
N PRO A 888 10.15 27.81 -2.81
CA PRO A 888 9.96 26.64 -3.67
C PRO A 888 10.07 25.36 -2.83
N GLU A 889 9.27 24.32 -3.13
CA GLU A 889 9.24 23.09 -2.31
C GLU A 889 10.61 22.41 -2.21
N HIS A 890 11.45 22.47 -3.25
CA HIS A 890 12.77 21.84 -3.25
C HIS A 890 13.77 22.45 -2.26
N SER A 891 13.45 23.62 -1.68
CA SER A 891 14.21 24.21 -0.58
C SER A 891 13.89 23.60 0.78
N LEU A 892 12.78 22.88 0.92
CA LEU A 892 12.24 22.40 2.18
C LEU A 892 12.71 21.03 2.72
N PRO A 893 13.61 20.22 2.10
CA PRO A 893 13.92 18.89 2.61
C PRO A 893 14.33 18.87 4.10
N ILE A 894 15.28 19.71 4.51
CA ILE A 894 15.72 19.77 5.92
C ILE A 894 14.63 20.34 6.84
N ASN A 895 13.80 21.26 6.34
CA ASN A 895 12.69 21.85 7.08
C ASN A 895 11.63 20.79 7.38
N LYS A 896 11.29 19.96 6.37
CA LYS A 896 10.38 18.82 6.51
C LYS A 896 10.90 17.84 7.55
N ILE A 897 12.19 17.49 7.50
CA ILE A 897 12.84 16.61 8.48
C ILE A 897 12.75 17.17 9.90
N LEU A 898 13.06 18.46 10.09
CA LEU A 898 13.00 19.11 11.40
C LEU A 898 11.56 19.24 11.94
N CYS A 899 10.56 19.29 11.07
CA CYS A 899 9.13 19.34 11.42
C CYS A 899 8.45 17.96 11.48
N GLY A 900 9.17 16.86 11.19
CA GLY A 900 8.58 15.52 11.16
C GLY A 900 7.59 15.29 10.01
N ILE A 901 7.80 15.96 8.86
CA ILE A 901 6.99 15.80 7.64
C ILE A 901 7.71 14.83 6.70
N GLU A 902 6.96 13.93 6.06
CA GLU A 902 7.50 13.04 5.03
C GLU A 902 8.04 13.84 3.83
N LEU A 903 9.24 13.49 3.34
CA LEU A 903 9.92 14.26 2.29
C LEU A 903 9.09 14.46 1.02
N LEU A 904 8.37 13.41 0.61
CA LEU A 904 7.58 13.40 -0.62
C LEU A 904 6.18 14.00 -0.46
N GLU A 905 5.81 14.43 0.76
CA GLU A 905 4.52 15.06 1.00
C GLU A 905 4.51 16.48 0.41
N PRO A 906 3.62 16.79 -0.54
CA PRO A 906 3.53 18.14 -1.11
C PRO A 906 3.12 19.16 -0.05
N ILE A 907 3.76 20.32 -0.05
CA ILE A 907 3.41 21.43 0.84
C ILE A 907 2.90 22.60 0.00
N ASP A 908 1.82 23.23 0.43
CA ASP A 908 1.42 24.53 -0.11
C ASP A 908 2.45 25.59 0.31
N THR A 909 3.23 26.08 -0.65
CA THR A 909 4.34 27.00 -0.34
C THR A 909 3.96 28.47 -0.34
N ASN A 910 2.66 28.78 -0.37
CA ASN A 910 2.19 30.16 -0.24
C ASN A 910 2.22 30.58 1.24
N LEU A 911 3.27 31.30 1.63
CA LEU A 911 3.42 31.81 2.98
C LEU A 911 2.92 33.26 3.10
N GLU A 912 1.75 33.42 3.70
CA GLU A 912 1.31 34.72 4.25
C GLU A 912 1.77 34.83 5.71
N ILE A 913 2.84 35.58 5.95
CA ILE A 913 3.43 35.78 7.28
C ILE A 913 2.71 36.89 8.05
N THR A 914 2.31 36.60 9.28
CA THR A 914 1.71 37.59 10.20
C THR A 914 2.77 38.45 10.88
N GLU A 915 2.39 39.61 11.41
CA GLU A 915 3.34 40.48 12.13
C GLU A 915 3.93 39.78 13.36
N GLN A 916 3.10 39.04 14.11
CA GLN A 916 3.54 38.25 15.27
C GLN A 916 4.58 37.20 14.88
N GLU A 917 4.39 36.49 13.77
CA GLU A 917 5.35 35.50 13.29
C GLU A 917 6.66 36.16 12.84
N ARG A 918 6.58 37.31 12.18
CA ARG A 918 7.77 38.08 11.78
C ARG A 918 8.59 38.51 12.99
N GLU A 919 7.93 39.12 13.99
CA GLU A 919 8.58 39.54 15.23
C GLU A 919 9.23 38.37 15.97
N GLU A 920 8.54 37.23 16.09
CA GLU A 920 9.12 36.05 16.74
C GLU A 920 10.27 35.42 15.94
N CYS A 921 10.26 35.49 14.61
CA CYS A 921 11.41 35.08 13.78
C CYS A 921 12.64 35.95 14.07
N GLU A 922 12.48 37.28 14.10
CA GLU A 922 13.57 38.20 14.42
C GLU A 922 14.08 38.03 15.86
N ASN A 923 13.16 37.80 16.80
CA ASN A 923 13.50 37.52 18.20
C ASN A 923 14.33 36.24 18.34
N LEU A 924 13.99 35.18 17.60
CA LEU A 924 14.77 33.94 17.59
C LEU A 924 16.19 34.19 17.09
N LEU A 925 16.34 34.80 15.92
CA LEU A 925 17.66 35.05 15.33
C LEU A 925 18.51 35.96 16.22
N SER A 926 17.90 36.99 16.80
CA SER A 926 18.56 37.87 17.77
C SER A 926 19.02 37.12 19.02
N ALA A 927 18.18 36.22 19.56
CA ALA A 927 18.54 35.41 20.72
C ALA A 927 19.70 34.46 20.42
N VAL A 928 19.76 33.87 19.23
CA VAL A 928 20.88 33.01 18.80
C VAL A 928 22.18 33.81 18.73
N ILE A 929 22.16 34.98 18.08
CA ILE A 929 23.33 35.86 17.95
C ILE A 929 23.83 36.32 19.34
N GLN A 930 22.91 36.71 20.23
CA GLN A 930 23.25 37.13 21.59
C GLN A 930 23.85 36.00 22.43
N ASN A 931 23.30 34.79 22.31
CA ASN A 931 23.81 33.63 23.05
C ASN A 931 25.15 33.14 22.50
N TRP A 932 25.46 33.37 21.23
CA TRP A 932 26.76 33.05 20.63
C TRP A 932 27.70 34.27 20.68
N SER A 933 28.19 34.58 21.88
CA SER A 933 28.88 35.83 22.24
C SER A 933 30.05 36.27 21.35
N ILE A 934 30.67 35.35 20.61
CA ILE A 934 31.79 35.64 19.68
C ILE A 934 31.35 36.33 18.40
N LEU A 935 30.07 36.18 18.02
CA LEU A 935 29.50 36.88 16.88
C LEU A 935 29.42 38.40 17.10
N LYS A 936 29.54 38.90 18.34
CA LYS A 936 29.53 40.34 18.68
C LYS A 936 28.34 41.08 18.03
N ASN A 937 28.61 42.03 17.15
CA ASN A 937 27.62 42.91 16.51
C ASN A 937 27.19 42.40 15.12
N THR A 938 27.28 41.09 14.85
CA THR A 938 26.77 40.50 13.60
C THR A 938 25.28 40.82 13.46
N SER A 939 24.89 41.39 12.31
CA SER A 939 23.48 41.63 12.00
C SER A 939 22.76 40.32 11.66
N ILE A 940 21.43 40.31 11.76
CA ILE A 940 20.60 39.15 11.35
C ILE A 940 20.90 38.73 9.90
N GLU A 941 21.02 39.70 8.99
CA GLU A 941 21.36 39.43 7.58
C GLU A 941 22.78 38.84 7.41
N GLY A 942 23.75 39.34 8.18
CA GLY A 942 25.09 38.76 8.20
C GLY A 942 25.08 37.32 8.72
N PHE A 943 24.29 37.05 9.75
CA PHE A 943 24.12 35.72 10.33
C PHE A 943 23.45 34.74 9.35
N ARG A 944 22.37 35.16 8.67
CA ARG A 944 21.70 34.37 7.63
C ARG A 944 22.67 33.91 6.54
N ARG A 945 23.40 34.86 5.94
CA ARG A 945 24.33 34.57 4.83
C ARG A 945 25.51 33.71 5.25
N ALA A 946 26.11 34.00 6.41
CA ALA A 946 27.32 33.30 6.84
C ALA A 946 27.02 31.92 7.44
N PHE A 947 25.89 31.73 8.13
CA PHE A 947 25.68 30.56 8.97
C PHE A 947 24.40 29.77 8.68
N LEU A 948 23.37 30.35 8.06
CA LEU A 948 22.12 29.62 7.75
C LEU A 948 22.07 29.13 6.29
N GLN A 949 22.54 29.96 5.35
CA GLN A 949 22.65 29.65 3.92
C GLN A 949 23.93 28.87 3.65
N ARG A 950 23.92 27.59 4.03
CA ARG A 950 25.04 26.65 3.89
C ARG A 950 24.64 25.49 3.00
N ASN A 951 25.49 25.15 2.03
CA ASN A 951 25.29 23.94 1.26
C ASN A 951 25.51 22.71 2.15
N GLY A 952 24.75 21.66 1.86
CA GLY A 952 24.92 20.38 2.52
C GLY A 952 24.23 19.25 1.77
N ILE A 953 24.49 18.03 2.24
CA ILE A 953 23.92 16.80 1.72
C ILE A 953 23.21 16.08 2.85
N VAL A 954 21.95 15.73 2.64
CA VAL A 954 21.16 14.90 3.54
C VAL A 954 21.06 13.48 2.96
N ARG A 955 21.34 12.48 3.80
CA ARG A 955 21.24 11.05 3.46
C ARG A 955 20.59 10.27 4.60
N ILE A 956 20.12 9.06 4.30
CA ILE A 956 19.75 8.08 5.32
C ILE A 956 20.96 7.17 5.57
N ARG A 957 21.26 6.94 6.84
CA ARG A 957 22.31 6.01 7.28
C ARG A 957 21.83 5.25 8.50
N ASP A 958 21.76 3.93 8.40
CA ASP A 958 21.35 3.04 9.50
C ASP A 958 19.97 3.42 10.11
N GLY A 959 19.04 3.86 9.27
CA GLY A 959 17.70 4.31 9.70
C GLY A 959 17.66 5.69 10.38
N SER A 960 18.77 6.42 10.43
CA SER A 960 18.85 7.81 10.91
C SER A 960 19.19 8.78 9.79
N TRP A 961 18.87 10.05 9.97
CA TRP A 961 19.28 11.10 9.04
C TRP A 961 20.73 11.50 9.30
N LEU A 962 21.50 11.72 8.23
CA LEU A 962 22.82 12.31 8.27
C LEU A 962 22.82 13.58 7.42
N LEU A 963 23.16 14.72 8.03
CA LEU A 963 23.44 15.97 7.35
C LEU A 963 24.94 16.21 7.33
N GLN A 964 25.51 16.33 6.13
CA GLN A 964 26.90 16.76 5.93
C GLN A 964 26.90 18.20 5.40
N VAL A 965 27.55 19.12 6.11
CA VAL A 965 27.59 20.54 5.76
C VAL A 965 28.92 20.85 5.08
N GLU A 966 28.90 21.68 4.03
CA GLU A 966 30.12 22.17 3.40
C GLU A 966 30.87 23.12 4.34
N ARG A 967 32.20 22.95 4.45
CA ARG A 967 33.04 23.79 5.31
C ARG A 967 33.51 25.06 4.64
N GLU A 968 33.47 26.15 5.39
CA GLU A 968 33.96 27.48 4.98
C GLU A 968 34.85 28.14 6.03
N THR A 969 35.55 29.21 5.63
CA THR A 969 36.55 29.88 6.49
C THR A 969 36.00 30.43 7.81
N TYR A 970 34.73 30.85 7.83
CA TYR A 970 34.06 31.39 9.02
C TYR A 970 33.60 30.30 10.01
N ASP A 971 33.65 29.02 9.63
CA ASP A 971 33.24 27.89 10.49
C ASP A 971 34.17 27.68 11.69
N ILE A 972 35.36 28.29 11.70
CA ILE A 972 36.23 28.33 12.87
C ILE A 972 35.54 28.90 14.12
N LEU A 973 34.48 29.69 13.93
CA LEU A 973 33.70 30.25 15.04
C LEU A 973 32.80 29.19 15.70
N LEU A 974 32.45 28.11 14.99
CA LEU A 974 31.59 27.03 15.49
C LEU A 974 32.25 26.24 16.62
N ASP A 975 33.59 26.21 16.70
CA ASP A 975 34.33 25.62 17.82
C ASP A 975 33.98 26.25 19.17
N ARG A 976 33.36 27.42 19.16
CA ARG A 976 32.98 28.18 20.33
C ARG A 976 31.47 28.42 20.44
N ILE A 977 30.66 27.67 19.71
CA ILE A 977 29.21 27.69 19.88
C ILE A 977 28.83 27.05 21.23
N PRO A 978 27.91 27.63 22.03
CA PRO A 978 27.69 27.18 23.41
C PRO A 978 26.76 25.96 23.54
N TRP A 979 26.30 25.37 22.43
CA TRP A 979 25.44 24.18 22.41
C TRP A 979 25.96 23.13 21.42
N SER A 980 25.56 21.87 21.62
CA SER A 980 25.91 20.81 20.67
C SER A 980 25.12 20.94 19.37
N ILE A 981 25.78 20.71 18.23
CA ILE A 981 25.13 20.65 16.92
C ILE A 981 25.22 19.27 16.27
N ARG A 982 25.93 18.30 16.89
CA ARG A 982 26.25 16.99 16.29
C ARG A 982 25.07 16.03 16.20
N VAL A 983 24.12 16.14 17.14
CA VAL A 983 22.98 15.23 17.26
C VAL A 983 21.76 16.08 17.55
N VAL A 984 20.79 16.04 16.65
CA VAL A 984 19.54 16.79 16.76
C VAL A 984 18.37 15.83 16.83
N LYS A 985 17.54 16.02 17.86
CA LYS A 985 16.30 15.28 18.07
C LYS A 985 15.27 16.19 18.71
N LEU A 986 14.34 16.70 17.91
CA LEU A 986 13.18 17.45 18.38
C LEU A 986 12.06 16.48 18.81
N PRO A 987 11.11 16.91 19.66
CA PRO A 987 10.14 16.02 20.27
C PRO A 987 9.22 15.25 19.30
N TRP A 988 8.97 15.80 18.11
CA TRP A 988 8.07 15.26 17.08
C TRP A 988 8.82 14.65 15.89
N MET A 989 10.16 14.56 15.94
CA MET A 989 10.92 13.87 14.90
C MET A 989 10.85 12.36 15.12
N ASP A 990 10.79 11.57 14.06
CA ASP A 990 10.83 10.09 14.13
C ASP A 990 12.24 9.55 14.32
N ASN A 991 13.16 10.07 13.51
CA ASN A 991 14.55 9.64 13.49
C ASN A 991 15.47 10.70 14.10
N ILE A 992 16.67 10.28 14.48
CA ILE A 992 17.73 11.20 14.92
C ILE A 992 18.36 11.81 13.68
N LEU A 993 18.74 13.08 13.76
CA LEU A 993 19.56 13.74 12.75
C LEU A 993 20.99 13.91 13.28
N TYR A 994 21.92 13.18 12.68
CA TYR A 994 23.36 13.36 12.90
C TYR A 994 23.87 14.46 11.97
N VAL A 995 24.76 15.29 12.49
CA VAL A 995 25.33 16.41 11.75
C VAL A 995 26.84 16.30 11.74
N GLU A 996 27.39 16.24 10.53
CA GLU A 996 28.82 16.35 10.25
C GLU A 996 29.05 17.72 9.60
N TRP A 997 29.70 18.61 10.35
CA TRP A 997 30.09 19.92 9.86
C TRP A 997 31.53 19.90 9.39
#